data_AF-A0A117E347-F1
#
_entry.id   AF-A0A117E347-F1
#
_cell.length_a   1.000
_cell.length_b   1.000
_cell.length_c   1.000
_cell.angle_alpha   90.00
_cell.angle_beta   90.00
_cell.angle_gamma   90.00
#
_symmetry.space_group_name_H-M   'P 1'
#
loop_
_entity.id
_entity.type
_entity.pdbx_description
1 polymer ?
#
loop_
_entity_poly.entity_id
_entity_poly.type
_entity_poly.pdbx_seq_one_letter_code
_entity_poly.pdbx_strand_id
1 'polypeptide(L)'
;MVSLKHYATALIGLAQIATASNITALLSQLSPAAEVFYPYATNWTDTTQRWTTYEEPTFFASIKPNTTLDVQRIVKYASTHNIPFLAMGGGHGYTTTFAELQYGLEIDLSGFNQVAVDADANLMTIGGGVRFRDIFEPLYSAGKEIQTGSGSCVGMVGATLGAGVGRYQGIHGLIIDALESVQLVTSNGSLITVSKTKEPELFWGMRGAGFNFGIVTEATYTIYDLTNNGSVLNADFLFPASANGSFFEILASFNGTLPQPLSLFTLVINDTTYGPSIILNAAYAGPKSEGLAHLQPFLDLPYHKRNITQLTWNVLDTSALFGMDADFCIDGDMHNLWALGVARIDVPTHIAFFNTMVDFYYAYPEATGSSYEIEFFSTQAVRAVKDEETAYPYRDITAHVMLTFAYDDASLSQPVNDLASRWITRFNATSGFDRLQVYVSYAHGTEGLNAWYGAEKLPRLLELKKKWDPKGLFVYNNGLPLFYISNMTVTLVNKTIGPIGFGLMGLTWRANPTPYDEAVKVMKRALDLGANFWNAGEFYGPPQANSLQLLDYYFTKYPEDSSKVVLSVKGGLGAKGPDGTPEGIRASIDNCLKLLNGKVFISIFEPARVDPNTPIETTIGVIADYVKAGKIGGIGISECSEQTVRRAHAVHPLAAVEVELSLFSTDPLENGVAAACKELNVPLVAYSPLSRGWLTGQLRSLDDLPANDSRRNYPRFQPDVFHLNLKLVEQLEQIAKKKNVTLAQTAIAWVRAQNGLPGNPVVIPIPGCTTVERVEENLADVELSESEVKEIAAILKEIPVHGDRYGGALARFMNL
;
A
#
# COMPACT_ATOMS: atom_id res chain seq x y z
N MET A 1 38.21 4.97 -7.55
CA MET A 1 38.12 5.38 -6.14
C MET A 1 37.02 4.54 -5.49
N VAL A 2 37.41 3.48 -4.80
CA VAL A 2 36.53 2.68 -3.96
C VAL A 2 36.00 3.61 -2.86
N SER A 3 34.77 4.08 -3.04
CA SER A 3 34.23 5.27 -2.39
C SER A 3 33.86 4.98 -0.93
N LEU A 4 34.07 5.98 -0.07
CA LEU A 4 33.81 6.04 1.37
C LEU A 4 32.42 5.51 1.82
N LYS A 5 31.47 5.27 0.89
CA LYS A 5 30.20 4.58 1.13
C LYS A 5 30.34 3.22 1.81
N HIS A 6 31.37 2.43 1.51
CA HIS A 6 31.55 1.12 2.18
C HIS A 6 32.03 1.26 3.63
N TYR A 7 32.76 2.32 3.97
CA TYR A 7 33.33 2.47 5.31
C TYR A 7 32.35 3.08 6.31
N ALA A 8 31.51 4.05 5.92
CA ALA A 8 30.55 4.68 6.82
C ALA A 8 29.37 3.75 7.17
N THR A 9 28.83 3.01 6.18
CA THR A 9 27.79 1.99 6.40
C THR A 9 28.34 0.78 7.15
N ALA A 10 29.60 0.39 6.91
CA ALA A 10 30.25 -0.64 7.70
C ALA A 10 30.48 -0.19 9.15
N LEU A 11 30.80 1.08 9.44
CA LEU A 11 31.03 1.56 10.81
C LEU A 11 29.74 1.70 11.65
N ILE A 12 28.64 2.15 11.05
CA ILE A 12 27.32 2.18 11.71
C ILE A 12 26.76 0.76 11.85
N GLY A 13 26.93 -0.07 10.80
CA GLY A 13 26.64 -1.51 10.84
C GLY A 13 27.44 -2.22 11.92
N LEU A 14 28.75 -1.97 12.06
CA LEU A 14 29.62 -2.59 13.08
C LEU A 14 29.22 -2.20 14.52
N ALA A 15 28.74 -0.97 14.74
CA ALA A 15 28.24 -0.53 16.04
C ALA A 15 26.88 -1.16 16.39
N GLN A 16 25.96 -1.27 15.41
CA GLN A 16 24.69 -2.01 15.57
C GLN A 16 24.93 -3.51 15.74
N ILE A 17 25.84 -4.10 14.97
CA ILE A 17 26.29 -5.49 15.06
C ILE A 17 26.81 -5.77 16.46
N ALA A 18 27.68 -4.92 17.03
CA ALA A 18 28.23 -5.14 18.38
C ALA A 18 27.17 -5.11 19.50
N THR A 19 26.07 -4.35 19.33
CA THR A 19 24.96 -4.30 20.30
C THR A 19 23.86 -5.33 20.05
N ALA A 20 23.58 -5.71 18.79
CA ALA A 20 22.55 -6.67 18.41
C ALA A 20 23.04 -8.13 18.45
N SER A 21 24.34 -8.38 18.27
CA SER A 21 24.92 -9.73 18.20
C SER A 21 25.09 -10.42 19.56
N ASN A 22 24.93 -9.70 20.68
CA ASN A 22 25.07 -10.32 21.99
C ASN A 22 23.73 -10.86 22.51
N ILE A 23 23.28 -11.96 21.88
CA ILE A 23 22.12 -12.74 22.35
C ILE A 23 22.49 -13.74 23.45
N THR A 24 23.72 -13.72 24.00
CA THR A 24 24.17 -14.70 25.01
C THR A 24 23.24 -14.74 26.24
N ALA A 25 22.73 -13.59 26.66
CA ALA A 25 21.76 -13.51 27.75
C ALA A 25 20.42 -14.20 27.41
N LEU A 26 19.97 -14.11 26.15
CA LEU A 26 18.80 -14.86 25.64
C LEU A 26 19.10 -16.35 25.62
N LEU A 27 20.24 -16.78 25.09
CA LEU A 27 20.57 -18.20 24.93
C LEU A 27 20.56 -18.96 26.26
N SER A 28 21.05 -18.32 27.33
CA SER A 28 21.01 -18.90 28.69
C SER A 28 19.59 -19.12 29.24
N GLN A 29 18.59 -18.49 28.64
CA GLN A 29 17.18 -18.62 29.01
C GLN A 29 16.43 -19.63 28.15
N LEU A 30 16.97 -20.09 27.02
CA LEU A 30 16.28 -21.04 26.15
C LEU A 30 16.38 -22.47 26.71
N SER A 31 15.50 -23.35 26.24
CA SER A 31 15.56 -24.77 26.55
C SER A 31 16.86 -25.38 26.01
N PRO A 32 17.40 -26.45 26.64
CA PRO A 32 18.66 -27.07 26.21
C PRO A 32 18.64 -27.65 24.79
N ALA A 33 17.45 -27.87 24.22
CA ALA A 33 17.27 -28.40 22.87
C ALA A 33 16.99 -27.32 21.82
N ALA A 34 16.90 -26.04 22.21
CA ALA A 34 16.85 -24.94 21.25
C ALA A 34 18.22 -24.83 20.55
N GLU A 35 18.19 -24.69 19.22
CA GLU A 35 19.40 -24.59 18.41
C GLU A 35 19.62 -23.16 17.93
N VAL A 36 20.88 -22.78 17.74
CA VAL A 36 21.27 -21.44 17.29
C VAL A 36 22.30 -21.58 16.19
N PHE A 37 22.02 -20.94 15.06
CA PHE A 37 22.87 -20.90 13.89
C PHE A 37 23.34 -19.47 13.64
N TYR A 38 24.56 -19.35 13.12
CA TYR A 38 25.17 -18.07 12.78
C TYR A 38 25.60 -18.10 11.30
N PRO A 39 25.75 -16.94 10.63
CA PRO A 39 26.10 -16.86 9.20
C PRO A 39 27.37 -17.61 8.77
N TYR A 40 28.26 -17.92 9.72
CA TYR A 40 29.49 -18.66 9.47
C TYR A 40 29.36 -20.17 9.72
N ALA A 41 28.18 -20.67 10.11
CA ALA A 41 27.90 -22.09 10.29
C ALA A 41 27.68 -22.76 8.92
N THR A 42 28.13 -24.00 8.77
CA THR A 42 28.01 -24.75 7.49
C THR A 42 26.57 -25.07 7.10
N ASN A 43 25.66 -25.08 8.07
CA ASN A 43 24.24 -25.34 7.90
C ASN A 43 23.38 -24.07 7.98
N TRP A 44 23.99 -22.89 7.82
CA TRP A 44 23.27 -21.61 7.82
C TRP A 44 22.15 -21.60 6.78
N THR A 45 22.49 -21.95 5.54
CA THR A 45 21.55 -22.03 4.42
C THR A 45 20.41 -23.00 4.72
N ASP A 46 20.65 -24.15 5.35
CA ASP A 46 19.60 -25.12 5.68
C ASP A 46 18.51 -24.55 6.59
N THR A 47 18.83 -23.50 7.36
CA THR A 47 17.92 -22.88 8.32
C THR A 47 17.27 -21.59 7.81
N THR A 48 17.98 -20.81 6.99
CA THR A 48 17.54 -19.47 6.57
C THR A 48 17.08 -19.41 5.12
N GLN A 49 17.38 -20.44 4.32
CA GLN A 49 17.06 -20.43 2.89
C GLN A 49 15.55 -20.41 2.70
N ARG A 50 15.09 -19.38 2.01
CA ARG A 50 13.69 -19.23 1.58
C ARG A 50 13.49 -19.87 0.22
N TRP A 51 12.22 -20.03 -0.13
CA TRP A 51 11.79 -20.50 -1.44
C TRP A 51 12.39 -19.66 -2.58
N THR A 52 12.38 -18.33 -2.43
CA THR A 52 13.04 -17.40 -3.36
C THR A 52 14.17 -16.62 -2.72
N THR A 53 15.24 -16.37 -3.49
CA THR A 53 16.35 -15.46 -3.14
C THR A 53 16.10 -14.00 -3.54
N TYR A 54 15.01 -13.70 -4.24
CA TYR A 54 14.67 -12.33 -4.62
C TYR A 54 14.26 -11.49 -3.39
N GLU A 55 14.92 -10.33 -3.21
CA GLU A 55 14.66 -9.38 -2.11
C GLU A 55 14.59 -10.07 -0.73
N GLU A 56 15.64 -10.84 -0.41
CA GLU A 56 15.73 -11.60 0.82
C GLU A 56 16.05 -10.75 2.07
N PRO A 57 15.48 -11.09 3.24
CA PRO A 57 15.89 -10.51 4.51
C PRO A 57 17.31 -10.96 4.85
N THR A 58 18.04 -10.18 5.64
CA THR A 58 19.35 -10.60 6.17
C THR A 58 19.29 -10.83 7.68
N PHE A 59 19.97 -11.88 8.15
CA PHE A 59 19.96 -12.29 9.56
C PHE A 59 21.37 -12.31 10.16
N PHE A 60 21.51 -11.93 11.43
CA PHE A 60 22.77 -12.11 12.18
C PHE A 60 22.81 -13.44 12.95
N ALA A 61 21.65 -14.05 13.20
CA ALA A 61 21.50 -15.36 13.80
C ALA A 61 20.13 -15.95 13.44
N SER A 62 20.04 -17.27 13.45
CA SER A 62 18.79 -18.03 13.35
C SER A 62 18.64 -18.87 14.61
N ILE A 63 17.47 -18.82 15.24
CA ILE A 63 17.16 -19.64 16.41
C ILE A 63 16.03 -20.58 16.04
N LYS A 64 16.27 -21.87 16.23
CA LYS A 64 15.27 -22.93 16.13
C LYS A 64 14.74 -23.26 17.54
N PRO A 65 13.65 -22.62 18.00
CA PRO A 65 13.02 -22.95 19.27
C PRO A 65 12.55 -24.40 19.32
N ASN A 66 12.72 -25.04 20.49
CA ASN A 66 12.22 -26.39 20.74
C ASN A 66 10.85 -26.39 21.45
N THR A 67 10.53 -25.31 22.16
CA THR A 67 9.26 -25.18 22.91
C THR A 67 8.58 -23.84 22.68
N THR A 68 7.27 -23.75 22.88
CA THR A 68 6.55 -22.46 22.85
C THR A 68 7.14 -21.44 23.82
N LEU A 69 7.65 -21.89 24.97
CA LEU A 69 8.31 -21.01 25.95
C LEU A 69 9.60 -20.39 25.39
N ASP A 70 10.31 -21.09 24.50
CA ASP A 70 11.47 -20.52 23.82
C ASP A 70 11.04 -19.38 22.89
N VAL A 71 9.97 -19.58 22.09
CA VAL A 71 9.39 -18.53 21.24
C VAL A 71 9.00 -17.30 22.08
N GLN A 72 8.32 -17.51 23.21
CA GLN A 72 7.96 -16.43 24.15
C GLN A 72 9.18 -15.65 24.64
N ARG A 73 10.26 -16.35 25.03
CA ARG A 73 11.51 -15.75 25.51
C ARG A 73 12.22 -14.98 24.41
N ILE A 74 12.28 -15.52 23.20
CA ILE A 74 12.89 -14.86 22.04
C ILE A 74 12.15 -13.55 21.73
N VAL A 75 10.82 -13.60 21.57
CA VAL A 75 10.02 -12.39 21.27
C VAL A 75 10.12 -11.35 22.37
N LYS A 76 10.04 -11.76 23.64
CA LYS A 76 10.17 -10.84 24.78
C LYS A 76 11.55 -10.17 24.80
N TYR A 77 12.61 -10.94 24.55
CA TYR A 77 13.96 -10.41 24.50
C TYR A 77 14.12 -9.43 23.34
N ALA A 78 13.69 -9.81 22.14
CA ALA A 78 13.76 -8.98 20.95
C ALA A 78 12.98 -7.66 21.12
N SER A 79 11.75 -7.73 21.63
CA SER A 79 10.91 -6.57 21.97
C SER A 79 11.54 -5.64 23.00
N THR A 80 12.28 -6.18 23.98
CA THR A 80 12.93 -5.39 25.05
C THR A 80 14.20 -4.69 24.54
N HIS A 81 14.91 -5.31 23.61
CA HIS A 81 16.19 -4.84 23.10
C HIS A 81 16.08 -4.18 21.70
N ASN A 82 14.86 -4.02 21.17
CA ASN A 82 14.59 -3.50 19.83
C ASN A 82 15.36 -4.27 18.74
N ILE A 83 15.41 -5.59 18.86
CA ILE A 83 16.01 -6.47 17.86
C ILE A 83 14.90 -6.80 16.85
N PRO A 84 15.06 -6.45 15.56
CA PRO A 84 14.09 -6.81 14.54
C PRO A 84 14.19 -8.32 14.26
N PHE A 85 13.06 -8.97 13.98
CA PHE A 85 13.02 -10.41 13.79
C PHE A 85 11.95 -10.82 12.77
N LEU A 86 12.11 -12.03 12.23
CA LEU A 86 11.12 -12.68 11.38
C LEU A 86 10.92 -14.12 11.84
N ALA A 87 9.67 -14.55 11.95
CA ALA A 87 9.35 -15.94 12.20
C ALA A 87 9.10 -16.66 10.88
N MET A 88 9.74 -17.82 10.70
CA MET A 88 9.64 -18.60 9.47
C MET A 88 9.07 -19.98 9.77
N GLY A 89 7.96 -20.31 9.12
CA GLY A 89 7.39 -21.67 9.08
C GLY A 89 7.86 -22.41 7.84
N GLY A 90 7.05 -22.36 6.77
CA GLY A 90 7.36 -23.03 5.51
C GLY A 90 8.26 -22.27 4.52
N GLY A 91 8.77 -21.08 4.85
CA GLY A 91 9.74 -20.34 4.00
C GLY A 91 9.24 -19.80 2.65
N HIS A 92 7.96 -19.98 2.31
CA HIS A 92 7.42 -19.81 0.96
C HIS A 92 6.88 -18.41 0.61
N GLY A 93 6.98 -17.43 1.52
CA GLY A 93 6.62 -16.04 1.19
C GLY A 93 7.59 -15.48 0.15
N TYR A 94 7.18 -14.47 -0.63
CA TYR A 94 8.00 -13.87 -1.71
C TYR A 94 7.77 -12.36 -1.90
N THR A 95 7.14 -11.68 -0.93
CA THR A 95 7.03 -10.22 -0.96
C THR A 95 8.41 -9.56 -0.82
N THR A 96 8.61 -8.49 -1.58
CA THR A 96 9.77 -7.60 -1.50
C THR A 96 9.89 -6.87 -0.17
N THR A 97 8.81 -6.78 0.62
CA THR A 97 8.85 -6.17 1.96
C THR A 97 9.74 -6.92 2.95
N PHE A 98 10.08 -8.19 2.68
CA PHE A 98 11.02 -8.92 3.52
C PHE A 98 12.43 -8.30 3.50
N ALA A 99 12.85 -7.70 2.39
CA ALA A 99 14.14 -7.03 2.28
C ALA A 99 14.28 -5.81 3.22
N GLU A 100 13.20 -5.30 3.79
CA GLU A 100 13.28 -4.25 4.81
C GLU A 100 13.91 -4.76 6.12
N LEU A 101 13.89 -6.08 6.36
CA LEU A 101 14.60 -6.68 7.48
C LEU A 101 16.07 -6.88 7.14
N GLN A 102 16.90 -5.99 7.68
CA GLN A 102 18.35 -6.07 7.56
C GLN A 102 19.00 -6.38 8.90
N TYR A 103 19.86 -7.39 8.93
CA TYR A 103 20.55 -7.90 10.12
C TYR A 103 19.60 -8.17 11.28
N GLY A 104 18.53 -8.94 11.02
CA GLY A 104 17.55 -9.37 12.01
C GLY A 104 17.87 -10.70 12.69
N LEU A 105 16.98 -11.11 13.57
CA LEU A 105 16.94 -12.46 14.14
C LEU A 105 15.90 -13.31 13.42
N GLU A 106 16.28 -14.47 12.91
CA GLU A 106 15.32 -15.45 12.44
C GLU A 106 14.81 -16.32 13.61
N ILE A 107 13.51 -16.61 13.60
CA ILE A 107 12.86 -17.58 14.48
C ILE A 107 12.33 -18.72 13.60
N ASP A 108 13.11 -19.80 13.49
CA ASP A 108 12.80 -20.98 12.69
C ASP A 108 11.80 -21.90 13.41
N LEU A 109 10.57 -21.94 12.92
CA LEU A 109 9.49 -22.76 13.48
C LEU A 109 9.45 -24.19 12.92
N SER A 110 10.44 -24.62 12.13
CA SER A 110 10.47 -25.96 11.52
C SER A 110 10.41 -27.12 12.53
N GLY A 111 10.75 -26.86 13.80
CA GLY A 111 10.57 -27.82 14.91
C GLY A 111 9.12 -28.00 15.39
N PHE A 112 8.22 -27.09 15.05
CA PHE A 112 6.78 -27.16 15.36
C PHE A 112 6.02 -27.85 14.23
N ASN A 113 6.37 -29.11 13.97
CA ASN A 113 5.91 -29.89 12.80
C ASN A 113 4.92 -31.00 13.16
N GLN A 114 4.29 -30.93 14.34
CA GLN A 114 3.35 -31.95 14.79
C GLN A 114 2.00 -31.83 14.07
N VAL A 115 1.39 -32.97 13.73
CA VAL A 115 0.04 -33.07 13.17
C VAL A 115 -0.77 -34.05 14.03
N ALA A 116 -1.91 -33.59 14.55
CA ALA A 116 -2.84 -34.40 15.33
C ALA A 116 -4.24 -34.34 14.71
N VAL A 117 -4.80 -35.49 14.36
CA VAL A 117 -6.13 -35.62 13.74
C VAL A 117 -7.09 -36.27 14.72
N ASP A 118 -8.21 -35.59 14.99
CA ASP A 118 -9.36 -36.10 15.70
C ASP A 118 -10.53 -36.23 14.71
N ALA A 119 -10.63 -37.40 14.09
CA ALA A 119 -11.61 -37.68 13.05
C ALA A 119 -13.05 -37.70 13.59
N ASP A 120 -13.24 -38.06 14.85
CA ASP A 120 -14.55 -38.11 15.50
C ASP A 120 -15.06 -36.69 15.80
N ALA A 121 -14.16 -35.79 16.21
CA ALA A 121 -14.47 -34.38 16.44
C ALA A 121 -14.46 -33.52 15.16
N ASN A 122 -14.01 -34.07 14.02
CA ASN A 122 -13.73 -33.32 12.79
C ASN A 122 -12.74 -32.17 13.01
N LEU A 123 -11.67 -32.43 13.76
CA LEU A 123 -10.63 -31.44 14.04
C LEU A 123 -9.25 -31.94 13.68
N MET A 124 -8.41 -31.02 13.22
CA MET A 124 -6.96 -31.22 13.08
C MET A 124 -6.22 -30.10 13.80
N THR A 125 -5.24 -30.45 14.62
CA THR A 125 -4.34 -29.49 15.26
C THR A 125 -2.92 -29.67 14.74
N ILE A 126 -2.28 -28.57 14.32
CA ILE A 126 -0.95 -28.57 13.71
C ILE A 126 -0.02 -27.56 14.38
N GLY A 127 1.28 -27.84 14.37
CA GLY A 127 2.30 -26.87 14.75
C GLY A 127 2.56 -25.80 13.67
N GLY A 128 3.17 -24.67 14.06
CA GLY A 128 3.43 -23.53 13.17
C GLY A 128 4.40 -23.79 12.00
N GLY A 129 5.16 -24.88 12.03
CA GLY A 129 6.11 -25.29 10.99
C GLY A 129 5.57 -26.33 9.99
N VAL A 130 4.31 -26.78 10.15
CA VAL A 130 3.69 -27.79 9.27
C VAL A 130 3.48 -27.26 7.85
N ARG A 131 3.85 -28.06 6.85
CA ARG A 131 3.61 -27.82 5.41
C ARG A 131 2.40 -28.61 4.92
N PHE A 132 1.83 -28.25 3.76
CA PHE A 132 0.68 -28.98 3.21
C PHE A 132 0.96 -30.48 3.02
N ARG A 133 2.15 -30.85 2.53
CA ARG A 133 2.55 -32.26 2.37
C ARG A 133 2.47 -33.08 3.66
N ASP A 134 2.64 -32.45 4.81
CA ASP A 134 2.70 -33.13 6.11
C ASP A 134 1.30 -33.55 6.60
N ILE A 135 0.23 -32.94 6.08
CA ILE A 135 -1.16 -33.22 6.51
C ILE A 135 -1.90 -34.19 5.60
N PHE A 136 -1.47 -34.36 4.35
CA PHE A 136 -2.21 -35.12 3.35
C PHE A 136 -2.44 -36.58 3.74
N GLU A 137 -1.38 -37.32 4.05
CA GLU A 137 -1.49 -38.72 4.42
C GLU A 137 -2.20 -38.95 5.77
N PRO A 138 -1.87 -38.21 6.85
CA PRO A 138 -2.61 -38.32 8.11
C PRO A 138 -4.13 -38.11 7.98
N LEU A 139 -4.55 -37.12 7.19
CA LEU A 139 -5.97 -36.85 6.97
C LEU A 139 -6.63 -37.92 6.11
N TYR A 140 -6.02 -38.32 4.99
CA TYR A 140 -6.58 -39.34 4.12
C TYR A 140 -6.73 -40.69 4.83
N SER A 141 -5.70 -41.12 5.58
CA SER A 141 -5.75 -42.32 6.41
C SER A 141 -6.86 -42.28 7.47
N ALA A 142 -7.24 -41.08 7.94
CA ALA A 142 -8.34 -40.86 8.87
C ALA A 142 -9.72 -40.75 8.19
N GLY A 143 -9.79 -40.86 6.86
CA GLY A 143 -11.04 -40.68 6.10
C GLY A 143 -11.47 -39.20 6.03
N LYS A 144 -10.52 -38.27 6.09
CA LYS A 144 -10.76 -36.83 6.13
C LYS A 144 -10.00 -36.08 5.04
N GLU A 145 -10.43 -34.85 4.79
CA GLU A 145 -9.78 -33.89 3.90
C GLU A 145 -9.91 -32.45 4.43
N ILE A 146 -9.13 -31.56 3.85
CA ILE A 146 -9.23 -30.11 4.01
C ILE A 146 -8.75 -29.44 2.72
N GLN A 147 -9.24 -28.23 2.45
CA GLN A 147 -8.69 -27.37 1.41
C GLN A 147 -7.23 -27.00 1.68
N THR A 148 -6.42 -26.99 0.62
CA THR A 148 -5.01 -26.55 0.60
C THR A 148 -4.75 -25.76 -0.69
N GLY A 149 -3.54 -25.21 -0.83
CA GLY A 149 -3.09 -24.59 -2.08
C GLY A 149 -2.72 -25.62 -3.17
N SER A 150 -1.89 -25.21 -4.13
CA SER A 150 -1.47 -26.08 -5.25
C SER A 150 -0.05 -26.64 -5.14
N GLY A 151 0.74 -26.22 -4.13
CA GLY A 151 2.15 -26.61 -3.96
C GLY A 151 2.40 -27.21 -2.58
N SER A 152 2.99 -28.41 -2.53
CA SER A 152 3.05 -29.25 -1.34
C SER A 152 3.99 -28.73 -0.23
N CYS A 153 4.99 -27.92 -0.60
CA CYS A 153 5.99 -27.34 0.30
C CYS A 153 5.51 -26.10 1.07
N VAL A 154 4.35 -25.53 0.73
CA VAL A 154 3.85 -24.31 1.37
C VAL A 154 3.52 -24.56 2.85
N GLY A 155 3.95 -23.64 3.72
CA GLY A 155 3.61 -23.67 5.15
C GLY A 155 2.13 -23.40 5.39
N MET A 156 1.43 -24.35 6.03
CA MET A 156 -0.04 -24.32 6.15
C MET A 156 -0.53 -23.14 6.98
N VAL A 157 0.10 -22.88 8.13
CA VAL A 157 -0.28 -21.76 9.00
C VAL A 157 -0.03 -20.42 8.28
N GLY A 158 1.13 -20.25 7.64
CA GLY A 158 1.46 -19.03 6.89
C GLY A 158 0.44 -18.71 5.81
N ALA A 159 0.08 -19.70 4.98
CA ALA A 159 -0.95 -19.55 3.96
C ALA A 159 -2.33 -19.22 4.56
N THR A 160 -2.69 -19.89 5.66
CA THR A 160 -3.93 -19.61 6.40
C THR A 160 -3.97 -18.15 6.84
N LEU A 161 -2.92 -17.58 7.42
CA LEU A 161 -3.00 -16.22 7.99
C LEU A 161 -3.33 -15.12 6.96
N GLY A 162 -3.08 -15.37 5.67
CA GLY A 162 -3.48 -14.48 4.56
C GLY A 162 -4.83 -14.82 3.93
N ALA A 163 -5.18 -16.11 3.83
CA ALA A 163 -6.49 -16.64 3.41
C ALA A 163 -6.41 -18.17 3.20
N GLY A 164 -5.42 -18.60 2.42
CA GLY A 164 -5.33 -19.97 1.91
C GLY A 164 -6.33 -20.20 0.79
N VAL A 165 -5.98 -19.75 -0.42
CA VAL A 165 -6.70 -20.03 -1.66
C VAL A 165 -6.27 -21.40 -2.22
N GLY A 166 -7.15 -22.07 -2.96
CA GLY A 166 -6.75 -23.31 -3.61
C GLY A 166 -7.88 -24.18 -4.16
N ARG A 167 -7.51 -25.40 -4.55
CA ARG A 167 -8.28 -26.29 -5.44
C ARG A 167 -9.67 -26.66 -4.91
N TYR A 168 -9.80 -26.82 -3.59
CA TYR A 168 -11.03 -27.28 -2.93
C TYR A 168 -11.89 -26.13 -2.39
N GLN A 169 -11.49 -24.88 -2.62
CA GLN A 169 -12.17 -23.74 -1.99
C GLN A 169 -13.62 -23.56 -2.46
N GLY A 170 -13.96 -24.07 -3.65
CA GLY A 170 -15.34 -24.10 -4.13
C GLY A 170 -16.25 -24.94 -3.25
N ILE A 171 -15.72 -26.02 -2.66
CA ILE A 171 -16.43 -27.00 -1.84
C ILE A 171 -16.47 -26.56 -0.37
N HIS A 172 -15.31 -26.19 0.19
CA HIS A 172 -15.13 -26.01 1.64
C HIS A 172 -14.83 -24.56 2.07
N GLY A 173 -14.71 -23.61 1.13
CA GLY A 173 -14.26 -22.24 1.42
C GLY A 173 -12.75 -22.10 1.49
N LEU A 174 -12.24 -20.95 1.94
CA LEU A 174 -10.79 -20.71 2.08
C LEU A 174 -10.24 -21.46 3.31
N ILE A 175 -8.93 -21.69 3.40
CA ILE A 175 -8.34 -22.35 4.59
C ILE A 175 -8.68 -21.57 5.88
N ILE A 176 -8.72 -20.22 5.82
CA ILE A 176 -9.14 -19.37 6.95
C ILE A 176 -10.53 -19.66 7.50
N ASP A 177 -11.42 -20.19 6.67
CA ASP A 177 -12.81 -20.47 7.07
C ASP A 177 -12.88 -21.73 7.93
N ALA A 178 -11.92 -22.64 7.77
CA ALA A 178 -11.76 -23.83 8.59
C ALA A 178 -10.99 -23.56 9.90
N LEU A 179 -10.31 -22.42 10.04
CA LEU A 179 -9.55 -22.10 11.26
C LEU A 179 -10.51 -21.92 12.45
N GLU A 180 -10.27 -22.67 13.53
CA GLU A 180 -11.06 -22.62 14.77
C GLU A 180 -10.34 -21.88 15.90
N SER A 181 -9.03 -22.09 16.04
CA SER A 181 -8.23 -21.38 17.04
C SER A 181 -6.73 -21.42 16.76
N VAL A 182 -5.99 -20.51 17.39
CA VAL A 182 -4.53 -20.50 17.38
C VAL A 182 -3.95 -20.26 18.77
N GLN A 183 -2.79 -20.86 19.03
CA GLN A 183 -1.91 -20.51 20.14
C GLN A 183 -0.90 -19.47 19.65
N LEU A 184 -1.04 -18.24 20.14
CA LEU A 184 -0.33 -17.05 19.65
C LEU A 184 0.64 -16.51 20.69
N VAL A 185 1.90 -16.33 20.31
CA VAL A 185 2.88 -15.53 21.05
C VAL A 185 2.81 -14.08 20.57
N THR A 186 2.37 -13.18 21.44
CA THR A 186 2.15 -11.75 21.12
C THR A 186 3.44 -10.93 21.19
N SER A 187 3.39 -9.65 20.80
CA SER A 187 4.52 -8.69 20.75
C SER A 187 5.26 -8.47 22.09
N ASN A 188 4.66 -8.88 23.22
CA ASN A 188 5.30 -8.81 24.54
C ASN A 188 5.81 -10.18 25.04
N GLY A 189 5.70 -11.23 24.22
CA GLY A 189 6.10 -12.61 24.53
C GLY A 189 5.07 -13.39 25.34
N SER A 190 3.82 -12.93 25.46
CA SER A 190 2.75 -13.70 26.14
C SER A 190 2.14 -14.72 25.19
N LEU A 191 1.89 -15.93 25.69
CA LEU A 191 1.11 -16.96 24.99
C LEU A 191 -0.37 -16.78 25.31
N ILE A 192 -1.20 -16.68 24.27
CA ILE A 192 -2.66 -16.62 24.39
C ILE A 192 -3.33 -17.58 23.42
N THR A 193 -4.55 -18.02 23.75
CA THR A 193 -5.44 -18.70 22.80
C THR A 193 -6.32 -17.65 22.13
N VAL A 194 -6.37 -17.66 20.80
CA VAL A 194 -7.21 -16.77 20.00
C VAL A 194 -8.21 -17.62 19.21
N SER A 195 -9.50 -17.35 19.37
CA SER A 195 -10.61 -18.09 18.74
C SER A 195 -11.86 -17.22 18.64
N LYS A 196 -12.95 -17.76 18.07
CA LYS A 196 -14.27 -17.09 18.05
C LYS A 196 -14.79 -16.71 19.45
N THR A 197 -14.33 -17.40 20.50
CA THR A 197 -14.79 -17.18 21.90
C THR A 197 -13.72 -16.57 22.81
N LYS A 198 -12.46 -16.51 22.37
CA LYS A 198 -11.35 -15.93 23.11
C LYS A 198 -10.62 -14.91 22.23
N GLU A 199 -10.65 -13.64 22.61
CA GLU A 199 -10.15 -12.52 21.80
C GLU A 199 -10.76 -12.48 20.37
N PRO A 200 -12.10 -12.43 20.23
CA PRO A 200 -12.78 -12.55 18.94
C PRO A 200 -12.37 -11.48 17.92
N GLU A 201 -12.09 -10.25 18.37
CA GLU A 201 -11.61 -9.17 17.50
C GLU A 201 -10.21 -9.48 16.93
N LEU A 202 -9.31 -10.04 17.75
CA LEU A 202 -8.02 -10.48 17.25
C LEU A 202 -8.20 -11.67 16.31
N PHE A 203 -9.09 -12.62 16.64
CA PHE A 203 -9.36 -13.77 15.79
C PHE A 203 -9.90 -13.38 14.40
N TRP A 204 -10.72 -12.33 14.33
CA TRP A 204 -11.13 -11.72 13.06
C TRP A 204 -9.91 -11.23 12.26
N GLY A 205 -9.00 -10.49 12.90
CA GLY A 205 -7.75 -10.00 12.28
C GLY A 205 -6.80 -11.12 11.84
N MET A 206 -6.69 -12.19 12.64
CA MET A 206 -5.86 -13.36 12.34
C MET A 206 -6.27 -14.06 11.04
N ARG A 207 -7.56 -14.00 10.68
CA ARG A 207 -8.11 -14.55 9.44
C ARG A 207 -8.04 -13.54 8.29
N GLY A 208 -6.83 -13.30 7.78
CA GLY A 208 -6.56 -12.45 6.60
C GLY A 208 -5.40 -11.48 6.75
N ALA A 209 -4.94 -11.21 7.98
CA ALA A 209 -3.77 -10.36 8.25
C ALA A 209 -2.91 -10.90 9.41
N GLY A 210 -2.99 -12.20 9.72
CA GLY A 210 -2.56 -12.72 11.02
C GLY A 210 -1.06 -12.63 11.34
N PHE A 211 -0.21 -12.62 10.32
CA PHE A 211 1.24 -12.44 10.47
C PHE A 211 1.62 -11.05 11.03
N ASN A 212 0.66 -10.13 11.19
CA ASN A 212 0.87 -8.79 11.76
C ASN A 212 0.74 -8.71 13.29
N PHE A 213 0.28 -9.76 13.97
CA PHE A 213 -0.14 -9.67 15.38
C PHE A 213 0.63 -10.57 16.34
N GLY A 214 1.37 -11.57 15.83
CA GLY A 214 2.11 -12.51 16.66
C GLY A 214 2.66 -13.71 15.90
N ILE A 215 3.30 -14.62 16.64
CA ILE A 215 3.80 -15.90 16.12
C ILE A 215 2.82 -17.00 16.52
N VAL A 216 2.26 -17.69 15.54
CA VAL A 216 1.40 -18.86 15.78
C VAL A 216 2.28 -20.10 15.97
N THR A 217 2.23 -20.71 17.15
CA THR A 217 2.96 -21.96 17.43
C THR A 217 2.13 -23.20 17.20
N GLU A 218 0.80 -23.07 17.27
CA GLU A 218 -0.16 -24.16 17.04
C GLU A 218 -1.47 -23.58 16.49
N ALA A 219 -2.13 -24.30 15.59
CA ALA A 219 -3.41 -23.93 14.99
C ALA A 219 -4.34 -25.15 14.88
N THR A 220 -5.62 -24.94 15.17
CA THR A 220 -6.66 -25.97 15.06
C THR A 220 -7.65 -25.61 13.96
N TYR A 221 -7.99 -26.60 13.14
CA TYR A 221 -8.84 -26.49 11.96
C TYR A 221 -9.99 -27.49 12.03
N THR A 222 -11.14 -27.09 11.51
CA THR A 222 -12.20 -28.01 11.09
C THR A 222 -11.72 -28.80 9.85
N ILE A 223 -11.99 -30.11 9.83
CA ILE A 223 -11.72 -30.99 8.70
C ILE A 223 -13.00 -31.68 8.25
N TYR A 224 -13.02 -32.17 7.01
CA TYR A 224 -14.24 -32.63 6.33
C TYR A 224 -14.14 -34.11 6.00
N ASP A 225 -15.28 -34.78 5.86
CA ASP A 225 -15.32 -36.12 5.26
C ASP A 225 -14.85 -36.07 3.81
N LEU A 226 -14.24 -37.16 3.34
CA LEU A 226 -13.73 -37.26 1.97
C LEU A 226 -14.81 -37.00 0.91
N THR A 227 -14.62 -35.98 0.09
CA THR A 227 -15.47 -35.72 -1.08
C THR A 227 -15.24 -36.82 -2.10
N ASN A 228 -16.33 -37.43 -2.61
CA ASN A 228 -16.26 -38.53 -3.56
C ASN A 228 -15.34 -39.69 -3.09
N ASN A 229 -15.39 -40.02 -1.79
CA ASN A 229 -14.51 -41.02 -1.16
C ASN A 229 -13.01 -40.74 -1.36
N GLY A 230 -12.65 -39.46 -1.53
CA GLY A 230 -11.28 -38.98 -1.69
C GLY A 230 -10.76 -39.14 -3.12
N SER A 231 -11.63 -39.55 -4.05
CA SER A 231 -11.29 -39.80 -5.44
C SER A 231 -11.42 -38.51 -6.27
N VAL A 232 -10.36 -38.14 -6.96
CA VAL A 232 -10.26 -36.91 -7.75
C VAL A 232 -9.84 -37.25 -9.17
N LEU A 233 -10.53 -36.67 -10.16
CA LEU A 233 -10.05 -36.69 -11.54
C LEU A 233 -8.90 -35.69 -11.66
N ASN A 234 -7.72 -36.17 -12.05
CA ASN A 234 -6.59 -35.34 -12.47
C ASN A 234 -6.47 -35.39 -13.99
N ALA A 235 -6.51 -34.23 -14.65
CA ALA A 235 -6.37 -34.13 -16.09
C ALA A 235 -5.33 -33.05 -16.46
N ASP A 236 -4.16 -33.51 -16.90
CA ASP A 236 -3.07 -32.66 -17.36
C ASP A 236 -3.05 -32.62 -18.89
N PHE A 237 -2.86 -31.43 -19.44
CA PHE A 237 -2.72 -31.17 -20.86
C PHE A 237 -1.50 -30.29 -21.11
N LEU A 238 -0.80 -30.54 -22.21
CA LEU A 238 0.21 -29.64 -22.77
C LEU A 238 -0.24 -29.26 -24.18
N PHE A 239 -0.65 -28.01 -24.36
CA PHE A 239 -1.13 -27.47 -25.62
C PHE A 239 -0.01 -26.69 -26.35
N PRO A 240 0.02 -26.72 -27.70
CA PRO A 240 0.91 -25.88 -28.49
C PRO A 240 0.56 -24.39 -28.33
N ALA A 241 1.55 -23.50 -28.52
CA ALA A 241 1.31 -22.05 -28.57
C ALA A 241 0.20 -21.63 -29.55
N SER A 242 0.04 -22.35 -30.66
CA SER A 242 -0.99 -22.08 -31.67
C SER A 242 -2.43 -22.27 -31.17
N ALA A 243 -2.63 -22.94 -30.03
CA ALA A 243 -3.94 -23.13 -29.43
C ALA A 243 -4.37 -21.96 -28.53
N ASN A 244 -3.52 -20.95 -28.29
CA ASN A 244 -3.75 -19.91 -27.27
C ASN A 244 -5.12 -19.21 -27.37
N GLY A 245 -5.58 -18.86 -28.58
CA GLY A 245 -6.85 -18.19 -28.79
C GLY A 245 -8.04 -19.04 -28.34
N SER A 246 -8.13 -20.26 -28.86
CA SER A 246 -9.20 -21.20 -28.48
C SER A 246 -9.12 -21.61 -27.01
N PHE A 247 -7.90 -21.75 -26.47
CA PHE A 247 -7.68 -22.06 -25.07
C PHE A 247 -8.26 -20.99 -24.15
N PHE A 248 -7.92 -19.71 -24.37
CA PHE A 248 -8.43 -18.62 -23.52
C PHE A 248 -9.93 -18.36 -23.72
N GLU A 249 -10.50 -18.62 -24.90
CA GLU A 249 -11.95 -18.62 -25.12
C GLU A 249 -12.65 -19.68 -24.25
N ILE A 250 -12.11 -20.91 -24.22
CA ILE A 250 -12.65 -21.97 -23.36
C ILE A 250 -12.49 -21.60 -21.88
N LEU A 251 -11.32 -21.09 -21.48
CA LEU A 251 -11.10 -20.66 -20.09
C LEU A 251 -12.11 -19.56 -19.68
N ALA A 252 -12.33 -18.56 -20.55
CA ALA A 252 -13.30 -17.50 -20.32
C ALA A 252 -14.77 -17.98 -20.31
N SER A 253 -15.09 -19.11 -20.94
CA SER A 253 -16.44 -19.69 -20.88
C SER A 253 -16.86 -20.11 -19.46
N PHE A 254 -15.89 -20.31 -18.56
CA PHE A 254 -16.12 -20.59 -17.15
C PHE A 254 -16.31 -19.33 -16.28
N ASN A 255 -16.23 -18.12 -16.84
CA ASN A 255 -16.43 -16.87 -16.11
C ASN A 255 -17.80 -16.87 -15.41
N GLY A 256 -17.78 -16.92 -14.06
CA GLY A 256 -18.98 -16.95 -13.23
C GLY A 256 -19.75 -18.28 -13.24
N THR A 257 -19.25 -19.30 -13.92
CA THR A 257 -19.95 -20.58 -14.13
C THR A 257 -19.10 -21.82 -13.78
N LEU A 258 -17.86 -21.63 -13.31
CA LEU A 258 -16.98 -22.73 -12.91
C LEU A 258 -17.67 -23.64 -11.87
N PRO A 259 -17.87 -24.95 -12.16
CA PRO A 259 -18.53 -25.89 -11.26
C PRO A 259 -17.85 -25.98 -9.90
N GLN A 260 -18.64 -26.19 -8.85
CA GLN A 260 -18.15 -26.23 -7.47
C GLN A 260 -16.94 -27.16 -7.22
N PRO A 261 -16.93 -28.42 -7.71
CA PRO A 261 -15.81 -29.34 -7.49
C PRO A 261 -14.68 -29.21 -8.52
N LEU A 262 -14.75 -28.26 -9.47
CA LEU A 262 -13.73 -28.08 -10.51
C LEU A 262 -12.74 -26.97 -10.13
N SER A 263 -11.46 -27.26 -10.28
CA SER A 263 -10.37 -26.28 -10.28
C SER A 263 -9.55 -26.40 -11.56
N LEU A 264 -9.09 -25.27 -12.08
CA LEU A 264 -8.24 -25.19 -13.26
C LEU A 264 -6.97 -24.41 -12.90
N PHE A 265 -5.81 -24.97 -13.22
CA PHE A 265 -4.51 -24.32 -13.08
C PHE A 265 -3.83 -24.31 -14.44
N THR A 266 -3.70 -23.11 -15.02
CA THR A 266 -2.95 -22.87 -16.25
C THR A 266 -1.54 -22.40 -15.95
N LEU A 267 -0.56 -22.93 -16.68
CA LEU A 267 0.83 -22.51 -16.63
C LEU A 267 1.35 -22.35 -18.07
N VAL A 268 1.86 -21.17 -18.41
CA VAL A 268 2.53 -20.89 -19.68
C VAL A 268 4.03 -20.92 -19.43
N ILE A 269 4.73 -21.84 -20.10
CA ILE A 269 6.17 -22.04 -19.98
C ILE A 269 6.85 -22.08 -21.35
N ASN A 270 8.17 -22.02 -21.34
CA ASN A 270 8.99 -22.46 -22.46
C ASN A 270 9.41 -23.94 -22.28
N ASP A 271 8.61 -24.87 -22.78
CA ASP A 271 8.90 -26.32 -22.67
C ASP A 271 10.17 -26.68 -23.44
N THR A 272 11.04 -27.51 -22.86
CA THR A 272 12.35 -27.84 -23.44
C THR A 272 12.26 -28.64 -24.75
N THR A 273 11.13 -29.30 -25.01
CA THR A 273 10.88 -30.11 -26.21
C THR A 273 10.05 -29.36 -27.25
N TYR A 274 9.02 -28.63 -26.82
CA TYR A 274 8.04 -28.01 -27.73
C TYR A 274 8.14 -26.49 -27.83
N GLY A 275 9.02 -25.85 -27.03
CA GLY A 275 9.10 -24.40 -26.91
C GLY A 275 7.89 -23.83 -26.17
N PRO A 276 7.49 -22.57 -26.44
CA PRO A 276 6.40 -21.93 -25.74
C PRO A 276 5.11 -22.75 -25.81
N SER A 277 4.56 -23.08 -24.64
CA SER A 277 3.45 -24.02 -24.51
C SER A 277 2.52 -23.62 -23.37
N ILE A 278 1.29 -24.14 -23.40
CA ILE A 278 0.29 -23.92 -22.34
C ILE A 278 0.03 -25.26 -21.66
N ILE A 279 0.32 -25.34 -20.37
CA ILE A 279 -0.07 -26.44 -19.51
C ILE A 279 -1.39 -26.09 -18.86
N LEU A 280 -2.32 -27.04 -18.85
CA LEU A 280 -3.53 -26.98 -18.05
C LEU A 280 -3.59 -28.23 -17.20
N ASN A 281 -3.67 -28.03 -15.88
CA ASN A 281 -4.18 -29.03 -14.97
C ASN A 281 -5.64 -28.72 -14.64
N ALA A 282 -6.50 -29.73 -14.75
CA ALA A 282 -7.86 -29.69 -14.24
C ALA A 282 -8.03 -30.77 -13.18
N ALA A 283 -8.47 -30.37 -11.99
CA ALA A 283 -8.82 -31.28 -10.91
C ALA A 283 -10.32 -31.21 -10.60
N TYR A 284 -10.98 -32.36 -10.60
CA TYR A 284 -12.42 -32.47 -10.34
C TYR A 284 -12.70 -33.46 -9.21
N ALA A 285 -13.15 -32.93 -8.07
CA ALA A 285 -13.49 -33.70 -6.87
C ALA A 285 -14.90 -34.33 -6.99
N GLY A 286 -15.04 -35.29 -7.90
CA GLY A 286 -16.31 -35.94 -8.21
C GLY A 286 -16.16 -37.08 -9.22
N PRO A 287 -17.29 -37.65 -9.69
CA PRO A 287 -17.26 -38.74 -10.65
C PRO A 287 -16.50 -38.37 -11.92
N LYS A 288 -15.58 -39.25 -12.35
CA LYS A 288 -14.74 -39.06 -13.54
C LYS A 288 -15.52 -38.62 -14.78
N SER A 289 -16.70 -39.21 -15.02
CA SER A 289 -17.55 -38.90 -16.17
C SER A 289 -18.07 -37.48 -16.17
N GLU A 290 -18.40 -36.92 -15.01
CA GLU A 290 -18.89 -35.55 -14.87
C GLU A 290 -17.76 -34.54 -15.08
N GLY A 291 -16.59 -34.80 -14.48
CA GLY A 291 -15.39 -34.01 -14.70
C GLY A 291 -15.00 -33.97 -16.18
N LEU A 292 -14.99 -35.13 -16.86
CA LEU A 292 -14.69 -35.18 -18.30
C LEU A 292 -15.71 -34.42 -19.16
N ALA A 293 -16.99 -34.40 -18.77
CA ALA A 293 -18.01 -33.65 -19.49
C ALA A 293 -17.73 -32.13 -19.45
N HIS A 294 -17.27 -31.60 -18.32
CA HIS A 294 -16.84 -30.20 -18.21
C HIS A 294 -15.57 -29.91 -19.01
N LEU A 295 -14.67 -30.89 -19.15
CA LEU A 295 -13.39 -30.74 -19.84
C LEU A 295 -13.46 -31.04 -21.34
N GLN A 296 -14.64 -31.40 -21.87
CA GLN A 296 -14.81 -31.73 -23.29
C GLN A 296 -14.27 -30.66 -24.24
N PRO A 297 -14.50 -29.34 -24.02
CA PRO A 297 -13.94 -28.33 -24.91
C PRO A 297 -12.40 -28.34 -24.98
N PHE A 298 -11.72 -28.62 -23.87
CA PHE A 298 -10.26 -28.76 -23.84
C PHE A 298 -9.79 -30.07 -24.49
N LEU A 299 -10.56 -31.15 -24.34
CA LEU A 299 -10.29 -32.45 -24.98
C LEU A 299 -10.34 -32.37 -26.52
N ASP A 300 -11.12 -31.44 -27.05
CA ASP A 300 -11.29 -31.22 -28.49
C ASP A 300 -10.16 -30.37 -29.11
N LEU A 301 -9.33 -29.72 -28.30
CA LEU A 301 -8.15 -28.98 -28.77
C LEU A 301 -6.99 -29.91 -29.14
N PRO A 302 -6.13 -29.52 -30.09
CA PRO A 302 -4.88 -30.24 -30.36
C PRO A 302 -3.92 -30.09 -29.16
N TYR A 303 -3.34 -31.20 -28.69
CA TYR A 303 -2.36 -31.23 -27.60
C TYR A 303 -1.08 -31.97 -28.00
N HIS A 304 0.04 -31.61 -27.36
CA HIS A 304 1.31 -32.34 -27.42
C HIS A 304 1.32 -33.53 -26.47
N LYS A 305 0.86 -33.33 -25.23
CA LYS A 305 0.78 -34.36 -24.19
C LYS A 305 -0.55 -34.25 -23.46
N ARG A 306 -1.02 -35.39 -22.96
CA ARG A 306 -2.20 -35.47 -22.11
C ARG A 306 -2.07 -36.63 -21.14
N ASN A 307 -2.43 -36.41 -19.88
CA ASN A 307 -2.51 -37.44 -18.86
C ASN A 307 -3.83 -37.29 -18.08
N ILE A 308 -4.69 -38.30 -18.11
CA ILE A 308 -5.98 -38.27 -17.40
C ILE A 308 -6.07 -39.48 -16.49
N THR A 309 -6.05 -39.23 -15.20
CA THR A 309 -5.99 -40.25 -14.14
C THR A 309 -7.08 -40.00 -13.11
N GLN A 310 -7.47 -41.06 -12.41
CA GLN A 310 -8.24 -40.93 -11.17
C GLN A 310 -7.25 -41.18 -10.04
N LEU A 311 -7.11 -40.21 -9.13
CA LEU A 311 -6.16 -40.25 -8.02
C LEU A 311 -6.91 -40.13 -6.70
N THR A 312 -6.19 -40.34 -5.61
CA THR A 312 -6.66 -39.95 -4.28
C THR A 312 -6.22 -38.51 -3.98
N TRP A 313 -7.02 -37.77 -3.22
CA TRP A 313 -6.78 -36.33 -3.02
C TRP A 313 -5.42 -36.03 -2.36
N ASN A 314 -4.94 -36.92 -1.47
CA ASN A 314 -3.66 -36.78 -0.76
C ASN A 314 -2.41 -36.81 -1.66
N VAL A 315 -2.54 -37.24 -2.92
CA VAL A 315 -1.44 -37.25 -3.89
C VAL A 315 -1.67 -36.31 -5.08
N LEU A 316 -2.75 -35.52 -5.04
CA LEU A 316 -3.13 -34.64 -6.14
C LEU A 316 -2.02 -33.65 -6.49
N ASP A 317 -1.50 -32.91 -5.51
CA ASP A 317 -0.51 -31.86 -5.78
C ASP A 317 0.79 -32.43 -6.37
N THR A 318 1.29 -33.54 -5.82
CA THR A 318 2.49 -34.21 -6.34
C THR A 318 2.30 -34.86 -7.73
N SER A 319 1.06 -35.00 -8.20
CA SER A 319 0.74 -35.65 -9.47
C SER A 319 0.24 -34.68 -10.54
N ALA A 320 -0.37 -33.57 -10.14
CA ALA A 320 -0.89 -32.52 -11.01
C ALA A 320 0.24 -31.86 -11.80
N LEU A 321 -0.12 -31.21 -12.91
CA LEU A 321 0.82 -30.52 -13.79
C LEU A 321 1.96 -31.46 -14.25
N PHE A 322 1.64 -32.72 -14.53
CA PHE A 322 2.64 -33.75 -14.88
C PHE A 322 3.69 -34.03 -13.80
N GLY A 323 3.40 -33.75 -12.53
CA GLY A 323 4.29 -34.00 -11.40
C GLY A 323 5.35 -32.93 -11.16
N MET A 324 5.13 -31.69 -11.64
CA MET A 324 6.07 -30.56 -11.49
C MET A 324 6.17 -30.00 -10.05
N ASP A 325 5.41 -30.53 -9.08
CA ASP A 325 5.52 -30.09 -7.67
C ASP A 325 6.96 -30.19 -7.14
N ALA A 326 7.71 -31.22 -7.54
CA ALA A 326 9.12 -31.37 -7.15
C ALA A 326 10.03 -30.28 -7.73
N ASP A 327 9.69 -29.73 -8.90
CA ASP A 327 10.43 -28.64 -9.55
C ASP A 327 10.05 -27.28 -8.95
N PHE A 328 8.78 -27.10 -8.54
CA PHE A 328 8.34 -25.87 -7.87
C PHE A 328 8.75 -25.80 -6.40
N CYS A 329 8.95 -26.93 -5.73
CA CYS A 329 9.28 -26.99 -4.32
C CYS A 329 10.79 -27.08 -4.05
N ILE A 330 11.57 -26.31 -4.81
CA ILE A 330 13.01 -26.13 -4.63
C ILE A 330 13.22 -24.81 -3.88
N ASP A 331 13.94 -24.88 -2.76
CA ASP A 331 14.31 -23.67 -2.01
C ASP A 331 15.57 -23.03 -2.62
N GLY A 332 15.58 -21.70 -2.71
CA GLY A 332 16.76 -20.91 -3.10
C GLY A 332 16.84 -20.49 -4.55
N ASP A 333 15.83 -20.81 -5.35
CA ASP A 333 15.76 -20.34 -6.72
C ASP A 333 15.42 -18.84 -6.77
N MET A 334 15.87 -18.14 -7.81
CA MET A 334 15.50 -16.74 -8.01
C MET A 334 14.10 -16.69 -8.64
N HIS A 335 13.13 -16.18 -7.89
CA HIS A 335 11.77 -15.91 -8.37
C HIS A 335 11.33 -14.49 -8.00
N ASN A 336 11.14 -13.65 -9.02
CA ASN A 336 10.47 -12.36 -8.90
C ASN A 336 9.01 -12.50 -9.36
N LEU A 337 8.09 -12.53 -8.39
CA LEU A 337 6.68 -12.87 -8.61
C LEU A 337 5.77 -11.64 -8.44
N TRP A 338 4.95 -11.38 -9.46
CA TRP A 338 3.92 -10.36 -9.45
C TRP A 338 2.54 -10.99 -9.60
N ALA A 339 1.53 -10.50 -8.89
CA ALA A 339 0.20 -11.08 -8.98
C ALA A 339 -0.92 -10.05 -8.85
N LEU A 340 -2.11 -10.44 -9.32
CA LEU A 340 -3.37 -9.78 -9.03
C LEU A 340 -4.53 -10.78 -9.06
N GLY A 341 -5.64 -10.41 -8.43
CA GLY A 341 -6.92 -11.09 -8.57
C GLY A 341 -7.75 -10.49 -9.72
N VAL A 342 -8.49 -11.35 -10.41
CA VAL A 342 -9.47 -10.94 -11.43
C VAL A 342 -10.84 -11.57 -11.16
N ALA A 343 -11.91 -10.86 -11.50
CA ALA A 343 -13.28 -11.35 -11.46
C ALA A 343 -13.63 -12.19 -12.69
N ARG A 344 -12.86 -12.05 -13.78
CA ARG A 344 -13.06 -12.73 -15.05
C ARG A 344 -11.77 -12.84 -15.86
N ILE A 345 -11.71 -13.84 -16.72
CA ILE A 345 -10.70 -13.99 -17.77
C ILE A 345 -11.10 -13.12 -18.97
N ASP A 346 -10.27 -12.14 -19.31
CA ASP A 346 -10.42 -11.29 -20.51
C ASP A 346 -9.57 -11.83 -21.67
N VAL A 347 -10.21 -12.48 -22.64
CA VAL A 347 -9.52 -13.21 -23.72
C VAL A 347 -8.45 -12.36 -24.44
N PRO A 348 -8.72 -11.12 -24.90
CA PRO A 348 -7.71 -10.32 -25.58
C PRO A 348 -6.49 -9.99 -24.72
N THR A 349 -6.70 -9.70 -23.42
CA THR A 349 -5.59 -9.39 -22.50
C THR A 349 -4.70 -10.61 -22.29
N HIS A 350 -5.29 -11.78 -22.05
CA HIS A 350 -4.55 -13.02 -21.81
C HIS A 350 -3.76 -13.47 -23.06
N ILE A 351 -4.35 -13.39 -24.26
CA ILE A 351 -3.63 -13.69 -25.51
C ILE A 351 -2.44 -12.72 -25.69
N ALA A 352 -2.66 -11.43 -25.43
CA ALA A 352 -1.60 -10.43 -25.59
C ALA A 352 -0.45 -10.65 -24.60
N PHE A 353 -0.74 -11.05 -23.37
CA PHE A 353 0.31 -11.37 -22.40
C PHE A 353 1.01 -12.68 -22.72
N PHE A 354 0.29 -13.72 -23.15
CA PHE A 354 0.89 -14.95 -23.66
C PHE A 354 1.93 -14.65 -24.75
N ASN A 355 1.57 -13.84 -25.76
CA ASN A 355 2.50 -13.46 -26.82
C ASN A 355 3.70 -12.66 -26.27
N THR A 356 3.48 -11.86 -25.24
CA THR A 356 4.57 -11.12 -24.57
C THR A 356 5.53 -12.07 -23.86
N MET A 357 5.04 -13.13 -23.23
CA MET A 357 5.89 -14.16 -22.63
C MET A 357 6.66 -14.94 -23.69
N VAL A 358 6.03 -15.25 -24.82
CA VAL A 358 6.71 -15.85 -25.98
C VAL A 358 7.87 -14.96 -26.44
N ASP A 359 7.62 -13.68 -26.65
CA ASP A 359 8.65 -12.71 -27.05
C ASP A 359 9.75 -12.57 -25.98
N PHE A 360 9.37 -12.60 -24.69
CA PHE A 360 10.30 -12.56 -23.56
C PHE A 360 11.26 -13.76 -23.58
N TYR A 361 10.76 -14.98 -23.79
CA TYR A 361 11.60 -16.18 -23.87
C TYR A 361 12.63 -16.12 -25.00
N TYR A 362 12.28 -15.51 -26.14
CA TYR A 362 13.21 -15.30 -27.24
C TYR A 362 14.21 -14.17 -26.99
N ALA A 363 13.78 -13.11 -26.30
CA ALA A 363 14.61 -11.96 -25.97
C ALA A 363 15.63 -12.25 -24.87
N TYR A 364 15.27 -13.11 -23.90
CA TYR A 364 16.07 -13.44 -22.72
C TYR A 364 16.17 -14.97 -22.53
N PRO A 365 16.99 -15.67 -23.34
CA PRO A 365 17.18 -17.12 -23.22
C PRO A 365 17.62 -17.59 -21.82
N GLU A 366 18.34 -16.74 -21.09
CA GLU A 366 18.78 -16.92 -19.71
C GLU A 366 17.65 -16.86 -18.66
N ALA A 367 16.47 -16.34 -19.03
CA ALA A 367 15.31 -16.19 -18.15
C ALA A 367 14.15 -17.13 -18.54
N THR A 368 14.43 -18.22 -19.26
CA THR A 368 13.41 -19.14 -19.80
C THR A 368 12.71 -20.00 -18.75
N GLY A 369 13.20 -20.00 -17.50
CA GLY A 369 12.48 -20.55 -16.34
C GLY A 369 11.31 -19.68 -15.86
N SER A 370 11.12 -18.49 -16.44
CA SER A 370 9.97 -17.63 -16.15
C SER A 370 8.66 -18.28 -16.60
N SER A 371 7.57 -17.99 -15.89
CA SER A 371 6.25 -18.55 -16.14
C SER A 371 5.14 -17.49 -16.09
N TYR A 372 4.01 -17.85 -16.68
CA TYR A 372 2.75 -17.12 -16.52
C TYR A 372 1.64 -18.08 -16.06
N GLU A 373 1.04 -17.77 -14.91
CA GLU A 373 0.15 -18.67 -14.17
C GLU A 373 -1.26 -18.08 -14.03
N ILE A 374 -2.26 -18.96 -14.13
CA ILE A 374 -3.66 -18.64 -13.84
C ILE A 374 -4.24 -19.75 -12.99
N GLU A 375 -4.48 -19.45 -11.72
CA GLU A 375 -5.23 -20.30 -10.80
C GLU A 375 -6.71 -19.88 -10.83
N PHE A 376 -7.55 -20.68 -11.47
CA PHE A 376 -8.99 -20.43 -11.60
C PHE A 376 -9.76 -21.42 -10.72
N PHE A 377 -10.25 -20.92 -9.60
CA PHE A 377 -10.90 -21.71 -8.57
C PHE A 377 -12.37 -21.31 -8.38
N SER A 378 -13.20 -22.30 -8.10
CA SER A 378 -14.62 -22.07 -7.79
C SER A 378 -14.73 -21.25 -6.50
N THR A 379 -15.72 -20.36 -6.41
CA THR A 379 -15.89 -19.41 -5.29
C THR A 379 -17.19 -19.61 -4.52
N GLN A 380 -17.96 -20.65 -4.83
CA GLN A 380 -19.31 -20.85 -4.30
C GLN A 380 -19.32 -20.92 -2.77
N ALA A 381 -18.50 -21.78 -2.15
CA ALA A 381 -18.36 -21.83 -0.69
C ALA A 381 -17.62 -20.60 -0.11
N VAL A 382 -16.63 -20.05 -0.84
CA VAL A 382 -15.93 -18.81 -0.44
C VAL A 382 -16.91 -17.65 -0.25
N ARG A 383 -17.85 -17.48 -1.18
CA ARG A 383 -18.88 -16.42 -1.16
C ARG A 383 -20.05 -16.71 -0.22
N ALA A 384 -20.19 -17.95 0.26
CA ALA A 384 -21.20 -18.29 1.25
C ALA A 384 -20.83 -17.78 2.65
N VAL A 385 -19.53 -17.56 2.91
CA VAL A 385 -19.04 -16.88 4.10
C VAL A 385 -19.25 -15.38 3.94
N LYS A 386 -19.87 -14.73 4.94
CA LYS A 386 -20.11 -13.28 4.91
C LYS A 386 -18.78 -12.54 4.97
N ASP A 387 -18.68 -11.42 4.25
CA ASP A 387 -17.45 -10.65 4.15
C ASP A 387 -16.93 -10.19 5.53
N GLU A 388 -17.84 -9.84 6.45
CA GLU A 388 -17.49 -9.30 7.76
C GLU A 388 -16.93 -10.36 8.73
N GLU A 389 -17.07 -11.65 8.42
CA GLU A 389 -16.61 -12.74 9.29
C GLU A 389 -15.08 -12.79 9.42
N THR A 390 -14.35 -12.29 8.42
CA THR A 390 -12.88 -12.36 8.37
C THR A 390 -12.27 -11.03 7.94
N ALA A 391 -11.00 -10.81 8.29
CA ALA A 391 -10.24 -9.66 7.81
C ALA A 391 -9.88 -9.74 6.33
N TYR A 392 -9.82 -10.94 5.73
CA TYR A 392 -9.57 -11.08 4.30
C TYR A 392 -10.69 -10.42 3.47
N PRO A 393 -10.40 -9.46 2.57
CA PRO A 393 -11.42 -8.64 1.90
C PRO A 393 -11.95 -9.18 0.57
N TYR A 394 -11.30 -10.17 -0.06
CA TYR A 394 -11.55 -10.50 -1.48
C TYR A 394 -12.19 -11.88 -1.67
N ARG A 395 -13.49 -11.97 -1.37
CA ARG A 395 -14.29 -13.19 -1.54
C ARG A 395 -14.80 -13.41 -2.97
N ASP A 396 -14.62 -12.43 -3.85
CA ASP A 396 -15.18 -12.38 -5.19
C ASP A 396 -14.16 -12.59 -6.32
N ILE A 397 -12.85 -12.60 -6.03
CA ILE A 397 -11.79 -13.01 -6.96
C ILE A 397 -12.10 -14.43 -7.47
N THR A 398 -12.17 -14.59 -8.79
CA THR A 398 -12.45 -15.88 -9.44
C THR A 398 -11.19 -16.53 -9.96
N ALA A 399 -10.20 -15.74 -10.38
CA ALA A 399 -8.88 -16.25 -10.77
C ALA A 399 -7.74 -15.38 -10.23
N HIS A 400 -6.63 -16.03 -9.89
CA HIS A 400 -5.37 -15.39 -9.54
C HIS A 400 -4.42 -15.48 -10.74
N VAL A 401 -3.93 -14.32 -11.18
CA VAL A 401 -3.02 -14.18 -12.32
C VAL A 401 -1.65 -13.86 -11.75
N MET A 402 -0.65 -14.71 -12.01
CA MET A 402 0.71 -14.55 -11.49
C MET A 402 1.75 -14.56 -12.62
N LEU A 403 2.72 -13.67 -12.50
CA LEU A 403 3.83 -13.49 -13.44
C LEU A 403 5.11 -13.78 -12.66
N THR A 404 5.70 -14.94 -12.88
CA THR A 404 6.90 -15.37 -12.16
C THR A 404 8.09 -15.27 -13.11
N PHE A 405 9.07 -14.45 -12.76
CA PHE A 405 10.29 -14.30 -13.55
C PHE A 405 11.45 -14.95 -12.83
N ALA A 406 12.13 -15.86 -13.51
CA ALA A 406 13.29 -16.58 -12.98
C ALA A 406 14.53 -16.24 -13.80
N TYR A 407 15.54 -15.66 -13.16
CA TYR A 407 16.79 -15.22 -13.79
C TYR A 407 17.91 -15.02 -12.76
N ASP A 408 19.15 -15.32 -13.14
CA ASP A 408 20.32 -15.08 -12.28
C ASP A 408 21.02 -13.74 -12.56
N ASP A 409 20.81 -13.16 -13.75
CA ASP A 409 21.44 -11.89 -14.12
C ASP A 409 20.68 -10.71 -13.51
N ALA A 410 21.26 -10.10 -12.48
CA ALA A 410 20.73 -8.90 -11.82
C ALA A 410 20.46 -7.72 -12.80
N SER A 411 21.09 -7.69 -13.97
CA SER A 411 20.83 -6.69 -15.01
C SER A 411 19.39 -6.75 -15.55
N LEU A 412 18.74 -7.91 -15.44
CA LEU A 412 17.36 -8.12 -15.88
C LEU A 412 16.30 -7.63 -14.89
N SER A 413 16.68 -7.28 -13.66
CA SER A 413 15.74 -6.86 -12.61
C SER A 413 14.87 -5.67 -13.03
N GLN A 414 15.49 -4.58 -13.51
CA GLN A 414 14.73 -3.40 -13.93
C GLN A 414 13.86 -3.65 -15.17
N PRO A 415 14.36 -4.24 -16.27
CA PRO A 415 13.52 -4.61 -17.42
C PRO A 415 12.32 -5.49 -17.07
N VAL A 416 12.51 -6.47 -16.18
CA VAL A 416 11.45 -7.35 -15.70
C VAL A 416 10.42 -6.58 -14.87
N ASN A 417 10.87 -5.76 -13.91
CA ASN A 417 9.98 -4.97 -13.08
C ASN A 417 9.15 -3.98 -13.92
N ASP A 418 9.75 -3.34 -14.92
CA ASP A 418 9.06 -2.45 -15.85
C ASP A 418 8.03 -3.21 -16.69
N LEU A 419 8.36 -4.43 -17.15
CA LEU A 419 7.44 -5.29 -17.88
C LEU A 419 6.25 -5.71 -17.01
N ALA A 420 6.55 -6.25 -15.83
CA ALA A 420 5.56 -6.77 -14.89
C ALA A 420 4.60 -5.66 -14.43
N SER A 421 5.11 -4.52 -13.99
CA SER A 421 4.29 -3.38 -13.54
C SER A 421 3.33 -2.87 -14.63
N ARG A 422 3.80 -2.77 -15.89
CA ARG A 422 2.92 -2.42 -17.03
C ARG A 422 1.81 -3.45 -17.24
N TRP A 423 2.12 -4.74 -17.08
CA TRP A 423 1.14 -5.81 -17.26
C TRP A 423 0.16 -5.93 -16.11
N ILE A 424 0.59 -5.75 -14.86
CA ILE A 424 -0.33 -5.62 -13.72
C ILE A 424 -1.32 -4.49 -13.96
N THR A 425 -0.86 -3.33 -14.43
CA THR A 425 -1.75 -2.20 -14.80
C THR A 425 -2.76 -2.59 -15.87
N ARG A 426 -2.31 -3.31 -16.91
CA ARG A 426 -3.17 -3.73 -18.03
C ARG A 426 -4.19 -4.81 -17.63
N PHE A 427 -3.77 -5.81 -16.86
CA PHE A 427 -4.67 -6.82 -16.30
C PHE A 427 -5.67 -6.18 -15.33
N ASN A 428 -5.24 -5.24 -14.50
CA ASN A 428 -6.14 -4.54 -13.59
C ASN A 428 -7.26 -3.80 -14.35
N ALA A 429 -6.94 -3.18 -15.49
CA ALA A 429 -7.93 -2.50 -16.34
C ALA A 429 -9.01 -3.42 -16.94
N THR A 430 -8.75 -4.72 -17.06
CA THR A 430 -9.69 -5.71 -17.60
C THR A 430 -10.19 -6.73 -16.56
N SER A 431 -9.67 -6.64 -15.33
CA SER A 431 -9.92 -7.56 -14.21
C SER A 431 -11.39 -7.75 -13.86
N GLY A 432 -12.22 -6.74 -14.13
CA GLY A 432 -13.61 -6.67 -13.68
C GLY A 432 -13.77 -6.01 -12.31
N PHE A 433 -12.71 -5.44 -11.74
CA PHE A 433 -12.74 -4.64 -10.52
C PHE A 433 -12.40 -3.17 -10.78
N ASP A 434 -12.93 -2.28 -9.95
CA ASP A 434 -12.66 -0.83 -10.02
C ASP A 434 -11.28 -0.43 -9.46
N ARG A 435 -10.63 -1.36 -8.76
CA ARG A 435 -9.33 -1.16 -8.09
C ARG A 435 -8.53 -2.45 -8.09
N LEU A 436 -7.22 -2.32 -7.94
CA LEU A 436 -6.33 -3.46 -7.77
C LEU A 436 -6.71 -4.25 -6.52
N GLN A 437 -6.86 -5.56 -6.69
CA GLN A 437 -7.05 -6.52 -5.62
C GLN A 437 -5.97 -7.58 -5.75
N VAL A 438 -5.36 -7.97 -4.65
CA VAL A 438 -4.38 -9.06 -4.63
C VAL A 438 -4.54 -9.88 -3.36
N TYR A 439 -4.44 -11.20 -3.50
CA TYR A 439 -4.33 -12.06 -2.34
C TYR A 439 -2.98 -11.75 -1.65
N VAL A 440 -3.01 -11.31 -0.39
CA VAL A 440 -1.81 -10.78 0.29
C VAL A 440 -0.61 -11.74 0.32
N SER A 441 -0.84 -13.06 0.34
CA SER A 441 0.26 -14.03 0.27
C SER A 441 0.88 -14.15 -1.14
N TYR A 442 0.19 -13.63 -2.16
CA TYR A 442 0.66 -13.53 -3.54
C TYR A 442 1.17 -12.13 -3.90
N ALA A 443 1.07 -11.16 -2.99
CA ALA A 443 1.46 -9.80 -3.26
C ALA A 443 2.99 -9.65 -3.38
N HIS A 444 3.42 -8.88 -4.38
CA HIS A 444 4.80 -8.53 -4.64
C HIS A 444 5.36 -7.59 -3.56
N GLY A 445 4.53 -6.75 -2.95
CA GLY A 445 4.95 -5.79 -1.91
C GLY A 445 4.90 -4.32 -2.36
N THR A 446 4.46 -4.06 -3.59
CA THR A 446 4.35 -2.71 -4.17
C THR A 446 2.92 -2.22 -4.36
N GLU A 447 1.92 -3.06 -4.10
CA GLU A 447 0.51 -2.78 -4.39
C GLU A 447 -0.16 -1.85 -3.37
N GLY A 448 0.37 -1.81 -2.14
CA GLY A 448 -0.11 -0.97 -1.04
C GLY A 448 -1.24 -1.60 -0.21
N LEU A 449 -1.44 -1.07 1.01
CA LEU A 449 -2.32 -1.69 2.01
C LEU A 449 -3.78 -1.86 1.55
N ASN A 450 -4.30 -0.93 0.74
CA ASN A 450 -5.68 -1.02 0.25
C ASN A 450 -5.89 -2.22 -0.69
N ALA A 451 -4.85 -2.61 -1.45
CA ALA A 451 -4.88 -3.76 -2.34
C ALA A 451 -4.59 -5.07 -1.60
N TRP A 452 -3.92 -5.03 -0.44
CA TRP A 452 -3.66 -6.21 0.39
C TRP A 452 -4.82 -6.53 1.34
N TYR A 453 -5.39 -5.50 1.96
CA TYR A 453 -6.30 -5.62 3.11
C TYR A 453 -7.69 -5.02 2.89
N GLY A 454 -7.92 -4.35 1.75
CA GLY A 454 -9.18 -3.68 1.45
C GLY A 454 -9.35 -2.37 2.23
N ALA A 455 -9.73 -1.30 1.53
CA ALA A 455 -9.88 0.02 2.14
C ALA A 455 -10.92 0.04 3.29
N GLU A 456 -11.92 -0.84 3.22
CA GLU A 456 -13.02 -0.93 4.18
C GLU A 456 -12.61 -1.60 5.49
N LYS A 457 -11.73 -2.62 5.44
CA LYS A 457 -11.31 -3.40 6.62
C LYS A 457 -10.04 -2.86 7.27
N LEU A 458 -9.25 -2.11 6.50
CA LEU A 458 -7.95 -1.60 6.91
C LEU A 458 -7.98 -0.72 8.18
N PRO A 459 -8.94 0.21 8.39
CA PRO A 459 -8.99 0.98 9.64
C PRO A 459 -9.10 0.10 10.90
N ARG A 460 -9.95 -0.94 10.86
CA ARG A 460 -10.13 -1.89 11.96
C ARG A 460 -8.86 -2.71 12.19
N LEU A 461 -8.18 -3.11 11.12
CA LEU A 461 -6.90 -3.82 11.20
C LEU A 461 -5.79 -2.96 11.84
N LEU A 462 -5.74 -1.67 11.53
CA LEU A 462 -4.77 -0.74 12.11
C LEU A 462 -5.02 -0.49 13.60
N GLU A 463 -6.29 -0.47 14.03
CA GLU A 463 -6.64 -0.42 15.46
C GLU A 463 -6.18 -1.68 16.19
N LEU A 464 -6.40 -2.86 15.58
CA LEU A 464 -5.87 -4.13 16.11
C LEU A 464 -4.34 -4.11 16.18
N LYS A 465 -3.68 -3.58 15.14
CA LYS A 465 -2.21 -3.46 15.10
C LYS A 465 -1.71 -2.63 16.29
N LYS A 466 -2.29 -1.46 16.53
CA LYS A 466 -1.95 -0.60 17.68
C LYS A 466 -2.18 -1.29 19.02
N LYS A 467 -3.21 -2.14 19.14
CA LYS A 467 -3.51 -2.87 20.38
C LYS A 467 -2.53 -4.03 20.63
N TRP A 468 -2.28 -4.86 19.62
CA TRP A 468 -1.60 -6.14 19.78
C TRP A 468 -0.11 -6.11 19.45
N ASP A 469 0.32 -5.14 18.67
CA ASP A 469 1.72 -4.89 18.36
C ASP A 469 2.04 -3.38 18.35
N PRO A 470 1.92 -2.69 19.50
CA PRO A 470 2.12 -1.23 19.62
C PRO A 470 3.55 -0.76 19.30
N LYS A 471 4.50 -1.70 19.13
CA LYS A 471 5.90 -1.42 18.77
C LYS A 471 6.23 -1.73 17.31
N GLY A 472 5.26 -2.26 16.54
CA GLY A 472 5.46 -2.56 15.12
C GLY A 472 6.50 -3.65 14.87
N LEU A 473 6.60 -4.66 15.74
CA LEU A 473 7.57 -5.75 15.63
C LEU A 473 7.27 -6.71 14.47
N PHE A 474 5.98 -6.89 14.13
CA PHE A 474 5.52 -7.79 13.07
C PHE A 474 5.13 -7.02 11.81
N VAL A 475 6.13 -6.56 11.03
CA VAL A 475 5.89 -5.64 9.89
C VAL A 475 6.45 -6.11 8.53
N TYR A 476 7.36 -7.09 8.53
CA TYR A 476 8.15 -7.42 7.34
C TYR A 476 7.46 -8.29 6.28
N ASN A 477 6.23 -8.74 6.53
CA ASN A 477 5.44 -9.50 5.55
C ASN A 477 4.21 -8.67 5.17
N ASN A 478 4.34 -7.76 4.20
CA ASN A 478 3.27 -6.86 3.77
C ASN A 478 2.60 -6.15 4.95
N GLY A 479 3.40 -5.66 5.90
CA GLY A 479 2.93 -5.37 7.25
C GLY A 479 2.01 -4.17 7.37
N LEU A 480 1.07 -4.26 8.32
CA LEU A 480 0.29 -3.13 8.80
C LEU A 480 1.20 -2.18 9.58
N PRO A 481 1.35 -0.92 9.16
CA PRO A 481 2.14 0.04 9.90
C PRO A 481 1.37 0.54 11.13
N LEU A 482 2.10 1.01 12.15
CA LEU A 482 1.49 1.69 13.31
C LEU A 482 0.84 3.02 12.93
N PHE A 483 1.41 3.65 11.91
CA PHE A 483 1.00 4.93 11.37
C PHE A 483 0.64 4.71 9.91
N TYR A 484 -0.66 4.76 9.63
CA TYR A 484 -1.17 4.73 8.26
C TYR A 484 -2.10 5.89 8.06
N ILE A 485 -1.92 6.58 6.95
CA ILE A 485 -2.76 7.67 6.51
C ILE A 485 -3.11 7.36 5.06
N SER A 486 -3.88 6.29 4.85
CA SER A 486 -4.64 6.18 3.59
C SER A 486 -5.40 7.48 3.39
N ASN A 487 -5.73 7.77 2.13
CA ASN A 487 -6.99 8.33 1.63
C ASN A 487 -8.08 8.60 2.69
N MET A 488 -7.77 9.41 3.70
CA MET A 488 -8.69 9.91 4.68
C MET A 488 -9.54 10.84 3.85
N THR A 489 -10.78 10.43 3.63
CA THR A 489 -11.81 11.35 3.20
C THR A 489 -11.98 12.36 4.32
N VAL A 490 -11.33 13.52 4.15
CA VAL A 490 -11.48 14.61 5.11
C VAL A 490 -12.83 15.23 4.85
N THR A 491 -13.58 15.50 5.92
CA THR A 491 -14.84 16.25 5.78
C THR A 491 -14.54 17.72 6.03
N LEU A 492 -14.72 18.56 5.01
CA LEU A 492 -14.70 20.01 5.13
C LEU A 492 -16.11 20.54 4.90
N VAL A 493 -16.64 21.33 5.84
CA VAL A 493 -18.01 21.89 5.77
C VAL A 493 -19.07 20.86 5.33
N ASN A 494 -19.02 19.67 5.93
CA ASN A 494 -19.90 18.52 5.65
C ASN A 494 -19.80 17.94 4.23
N LYS A 495 -18.71 18.23 3.51
CA LYS A 495 -18.40 17.62 2.21
C LYS A 495 -17.13 16.79 2.31
N THR A 496 -17.18 15.60 1.75
CA THR A 496 -16.02 14.72 1.58
C THR A 496 -15.06 15.29 0.55
N ILE A 497 -13.79 15.39 0.92
CA ILE A 497 -12.70 15.77 0.02
C ILE A 497 -11.63 14.68 -0.07
N GLY A 498 -10.88 14.68 -1.17
CA GLY A 498 -9.67 13.87 -1.32
C GLY A 498 -8.55 14.27 -0.35
N PRO A 499 -7.50 13.44 -0.20
CA PRO A 499 -6.39 13.69 0.74
C PRO A 499 -5.46 14.83 0.31
N ILE A 500 -5.54 15.26 -0.95
CA ILE A 500 -4.75 16.35 -1.53
C ILE A 500 -5.74 17.27 -2.25
N GLY A 501 -5.71 18.57 -1.92
CA GLY A 501 -6.47 19.58 -2.63
C GLY A 501 -5.67 20.24 -3.75
N PHE A 502 -6.19 21.29 -4.35
CA PHE A 502 -5.58 21.95 -5.50
C PHE A 502 -5.51 23.47 -5.33
N GLY A 503 -4.30 24.02 -5.41
CA GLY A 503 -4.06 25.47 -5.28
C GLY A 503 -4.08 26.17 -6.64
N LEU A 504 -5.03 27.08 -6.86
CA LEU A 504 -5.22 27.75 -8.16
C LEU A 504 -4.31 28.97 -8.38
N MET A 505 -3.60 29.44 -7.34
CA MET A 505 -2.78 30.66 -7.40
C MET A 505 -1.81 30.66 -8.60
N GLY A 506 -1.16 29.54 -8.86
CA GLY A 506 -0.15 29.40 -9.91
C GLY A 506 -0.70 29.47 -11.34
N LEU A 507 -2.01 29.35 -11.56
CA LEU A 507 -2.61 29.43 -12.89
C LEU A 507 -2.75 30.88 -13.39
N THR A 508 -3.02 31.81 -12.46
CA THR A 508 -3.33 33.21 -12.78
C THR A 508 -2.32 34.21 -12.21
N TRP A 509 -1.67 33.91 -11.08
CA TRP A 509 -0.75 34.83 -10.41
C TRP A 509 0.72 34.54 -10.74
N ARG A 510 1.12 34.90 -11.96
CA ARG A 510 2.50 34.81 -12.43
C ARG A 510 2.75 35.79 -13.59
N ALA A 511 4.01 35.94 -13.99
CA ALA A 511 4.36 36.84 -15.09
C ALA A 511 3.67 36.48 -16.41
N ASN A 512 3.60 35.18 -16.74
CA ASN A 512 2.92 34.65 -17.92
C ASN A 512 1.84 33.63 -17.49
N PRO A 513 0.60 34.08 -17.21
CA PRO A 513 -0.49 33.21 -16.80
C PRO A 513 -0.79 32.09 -17.80
N THR A 514 -1.30 30.97 -17.30
CA THR A 514 -1.72 29.87 -18.16
C THR A 514 -2.97 30.27 -18.95
N PRO A 515 -3.01 30.09 -20.28
CA PRO A 515 -4.22 30.31 -21.06
C PRO A 515 -5.41 29.52 -20.49
N TYR A 516 -6.60 30.11 -20.47
CA TYR A 516 -7.76 29.51 -19.80
C TYR A 516 -8.12 28.12 -20.30
N ASP A 517 -8.05 27.87 -21.62
CA ASP A 517 -8.34 26.55 -22.17
C ASP A 517 -7.36 25.47 -21.69
N GLU A 518 -6.10 25.82 -21.43
CA GLU A 518 -5.12 24.89 -20.85
C GLU A 518 -5.30 24.76 -19.34
N ALA A 519 -5.53 25.87 -18.64
CA ALA A 519 -5.77 25.88 -17.20
C ALA A 519 -6.98 25.01 -16.82
N VAL A 520 -8.03 25.06 -17.63
CA VAL A 520 -9.23 24.24 -17.44
C VAL A 520 -8.94 22.75 -17.58
N LYS A 521 -8.07 22.31 -18.52
CA LYS A 521 -7.69 20.89 -18.64
C LYS A 521 -6.98 20.41 -17.38
N VAL A 522 -6.09 21.23 -16.83
CA VAL A 522 -5.37 20.97 -15.58
C VAL A 522 -6.35 20.84 -14.41
N MET A 523 -7.28 21.78 -14.26
CA MET A 523 -8.31 21.77 -13.22
C MET A 523 -9.22 20.54 -13.34
N LYS A 524 -9.65 20.19 -14.56
CA LYS A 524 -10.50 19.03 -14.82
C LYS A 524 -9.80 17.74 -14.42
N ARG A 525 -8.52 17.60 -14.81
CA ARG A 525 -7.72 16.43 -14.44
C ARG A 525 -7.53 16.32 -12.94
N ALA A 526 -7.32 17.44 -12.24
CA ALA A 526 -7.19 17.44 -10.78
C ALA A 526 -8.48 16.92 -10.12
N LEU A 527 -9.65 17.38 -10.60
CA LEU A 527 -10.94 16.89 -10.10
C LEU A 527 -11.17 15.40 -10.42
N ASP A 528 -10.81 14.95 -11.62
CA ASP A 528 -10.96 13.54 -12.03
C ASP A 528 -10.07 12.58 -11.20
N LEU A 529 -8.96 13.08 -10.66
CA LEU A 529 -8.07 12.37 -9.76
C LEU A 529 -8.43 12.55 -8.27
N GLY A 530 -9.59 13.16 -7.97
CA GLY A 530 -10.11 13.29 -6.62
C GLY A 530 -9.67 14.53 -5.84
N ALA A 531 -8.89 15.44 -6.44
CA ALA A 531 -8.55 16.73 -5.83
C ALA A 531 -9.71 17.72 -5.99
N ASN A 532 -10.76 17.51 -5.20
CA ASN A 532 -12.00 18.28 -5.23
C ASN A 532 -12.06 19.46 -4.24
N PHE A 533 -11.04 19.64 -3.39
CA PHE A 533 -10.88 20.83 -2.57
C PHE A 533 -10.01 21.87 -3.28
N TRP A 534 -10.61 22.98 -3.73
CA TRP A 534 -9.92 24.01 -4.52
C TRP A 534 -9.71 25.29 -3.73
N ASN A 535 -8.49 25.81 -3.78
CA ASN A 535 -8.13 27.08 -3.16
C ASN A 535 -7.94 28.18 -4.21
N ALA A 536 -8.74 29.23 -4.12
CA ALA A 536 -8.77 30.37 -5.02
C ALA A 536 -8.62 31.69 -4.25
N GLY A 537 -8.47 32.80 -4.95
CA GLY A 537 -8.44 34.13 -4.34
C GLY A 537 -8.83 35.24 -5.31
N GLU A 538 -9.50 36.27 -4.80
CA GLU A 538 -9.92 37.43 -5.60
C GLU A 538 -8.73 38.30 -6.07
N PHE A 539 -7.57 38.11 -5.44
CA PHE A 539 -6.30 38.80 -5.75
C PHE A 539 -5.27 37.88 -6.41
N TYR A 540 -5.65 36.63 -6.73
CA TYR A 540 -4.78 35.70 -7.46
C TYR A 540 -4.75 36.09 -8.94
N GLY A 541 -3.94 37.07 -9.29
CA GLY A 541 -3.90 37.70 -10.62
C GLY A 541 -4.62 39.05 -10.65
N PRO A 542 -4.60 39.76 -11.79
CA PRO A 542 -5.23 41.08 -11.91
C PRO A 542 -6.76 40.97 -11.87
N PRO A 543 -7.51 42.04 -11.51
CA PRO A 543 -8.97 41.99 -11.31
C PRO A 543 -9.78 41.39 -12.48
N GLN A 544 -9.31 41.59 -13.72
CA GLN A 544 -9.94 41.09 -14.95
C GLN A 544 -9.55 39.65 -15.33
N ALA A 545 -8.58 39.04 -14.65
CA ALA A 545 -8.08 37.70 -14.97
C ALA A 545 -7.60 36.94 -13.71
N ASN A 546 -8.27 37.16 -12.58
CA ASN A 546 -7.96 36.46 -11.35
C ASN A 546 -8.54 35.04 -11.34
N SER A 547 -8.21 34.25 -10.32
CA SER A 547 -8.70 32.87 -10.24
C SER A 547 -10.24 32.72 -10.19
N LEU A 548 -11.00 33.73 -9.75
CA LEU A 548 -12.46 33.69 -9.76
C LEU A 548 -13.02 33.84 -11.18
N GLN A 549 -12.38 34.65 -12.03
CA GLN A 549 -12.70 34.74 -13.46
C GLN A 549 -12.38 33.41 -14.18
N LEU A 550 -11.29 32.75 -13.79
CA LEU A 550 -10.96 31.42 -14.31
C LEU A 550 -11.98 30.36 -13.86
N LEU A 551 -12.47 30.43 -12.62
CA LEU A 551 -13.52 29.54 -12.12
C LEU A 551 -14.86 29.78 -12.84
N ASP A 552 -15.24 31.03 -13.06
CA ASP A 552 -16.42 31.37 -13.88
C ASP A 552 -16.33 30.73 -15.27
N TYR A 553 -15.17 30.84 -15.91
CA TYR A 553 -14.90 30.21 -17.21
C TYR A 553 -14.96 28.67 -17.14
N TYR A 554 -14.33 28.05 -16.13
CA TYR A 554 -14.36 26.60 -15.92
C TYR A 554 -15.78 26.07 -15.78
N PHE A 555 -16.58 26.62 -14.86
CA PHE A 555 -17.94 26.13 -14.60
C PHE A 555 -18.95 26.53 -15.68
N THR A 556 -18.62 27.47 -16.56
CA THR A 556 -19.38 27.69 -17.80
C THR A 556 -19.21 26.51 -18.75
N LYS A 557 -17.99 25.93 -18.80
CA LYS A 557 -17.66 24.80 -19.68
C LYS A 557 -18.07 23.45 -19.07
N TYR A 558 -18.02 23.32 -17.74
CA TYR A 558 -18.35 22.11 -16.98
C TYR A 558 -19.29 22.41 -15.79
N PRO A 559 -20.56 22.78 -16.05
CA PRO A 559 -21.51 23.14 -15.00
C PRO A 559 -21.79 21.99 -14.01
N GLU A 560 -21.72 20.73 -14.46
CA GLU A 560 -21.96 19.53 -13.66
C GLU A 560 -20.93 19.32 -12.54
N ASP A 561 -19.72 19.85 -12.71
CA ASP A 561 -18.63 19.71 -11.74
C ASP A 561 -18.80 20.63 -10.51
N SER A 562 -19.66 21.65 -10.59
CA SER A 562 -19.91 22.62 -9.51
C SER A 562 -20.33 21.96 -8.19
N SER A 563 -21.08 20.86 -8.27
CA SER A 563 -21.54 20.10 -7.11
C SER A 563 -20.43 19.29 -6.44
N LYS A 564 -19.39 18.92 -7.20
CA LYS A 564 -18.28 18.06 -6.76
C LYS A 564 -17.19 18.85 -6.03
N VAL A 565 -17.06 20.15 -6.33
CA VAL A 565 -16.00 21.01 -5.80
C VAL A 565 -16.37 21.58 -4.43
N VAL A 566 -15.38 21.58 -3.54
CA VAL A 566 -15.36 22.31 -2.27
C VAL A 566 -14.41 23.50 -2.45
N LEU A 567 -14.97 24.70 -2.58
CA LEU A 567 -14.20 25.90 -2.92
C LEU A 567 -13.88 26.73 -1.67
N SER A 568 -12.59 26.95 -1.41
CA SER A 568 -12.10 27.98 -0.49
C SER A 568 -11.66 29.22 -1.26
N VAL A 569 -12.13 30.41 -0.85
CA VAL A 569 -11.79 31.69 -1.49
C VAL A 569 -11.11 32.62 -0.50
N LYS A 570 -9.88 33.03 -0.84
CA LYS A 570 -9.13 34.07 -0.15
C LYS A 570 -9.53 35.48 -0.58
N GLY A 571 -9.83 36.31 0.41
CA GLY A 571 -10.19 37.73 0.23
C GLY A 571 -9.67 38.61 1.37
N GLY A 572 -10.31 39.75 1.60
CA GLY A 572 -9.97 40.67 2.69
C GLY A 572 -8.63 41.41 2.49
N LEU A 573 -8.22 41.65 1.25
CA LEU A 573 -7.05 42.47 0.92
C LEU A 573 -7.49 43.78 0.27
N GLY A 574 -7.26 44.89 0.97
CA GLY A 574 -7.42 46.24 0.45
C GLY A 574 -6.15 46.79 -0.20
N ALA A 575 -6.21 48.02 -0.72
CA ALA A 575 -5.10 48.67 -1.41
C ALA A 575 -3.83 48.87 -0.54
N LYS A 576 -3.97 48.84 0.79
CA LYS A 576 -2.86 49.05 1.75
C LYS A 576 -2.40 47.77 2.44
N GLY A 577 -2.95 46.61 2.08
CA GLY A 577 -2.71 45.33 2.73
C GLY A 577 -4.00 44.71 3.28
N PRO A 578 -3.90 43.86 4.32
CA PRO A 578 -5.06 43.22 4.93
C PRO A 578 -6.08 44.26 5.42
N ASP A 579 -7.35 44.02 5.11
CA ASP A 579 -8.48 44.87 5.49
C ASP A 579 -9.55 44.01 6.16
N GLY A 580 -9.48 43.94 7.48
CA GLY A 580 -10.38 43.16 8.32
C GLY A 580 -11.64 43.92 8.73
N THR A 581 -11.80 45.18 8.27
CA THR A 581 -12.92 46.03 8.64
C THR A 581 -14.25 45.46 8.15
N PRO A 582 -15.39 45.76 8.81
CA PRO A 582 -16.69 45.29 8.35
C PRO A 582 -17.02 45.70 6.91
N GLU A 583 -16.61 46.88 6.48
CA GLU A 583 -16.81 47.37 5.12
C GLU A 583 -15.91 46.62 4.13
N GLY A 584 -14.64 46.42 4.45
CA GLY A 584 -13.67 45.70 3.62
C GLY A 584 -14.05 44.24 3.39
N ILE A 585 -14.45 43.54 4.46
CA ILE A 585 -14.86 42.13 4.38
C ILE A 585 -16.15 41.96 3.59
N ARG A 586 -17.17 42.81 3.81
CA ARG A 586 -18.40 42.78 3.01
C ARG A 586 -18.11 43.01 1.53
N ALA A 587 -17.31 44.03 1.21
CA ALA A 587 -16.93 44.35 -0.16
C ALA A 587 -16.20 43.19 -0.84
N SER A 588 -15.29 42.53 -0.13
CA SER A 588 -14.55 41.37 -0.61
C SER A 588 -15.47 40.17 -0.89
N ILE A 589 -16.33 39.79 0.07
CA ILE A 589 -17.25 38.66 -0.12
C ILE A 589 -18.24 38.95 -1.26
N ASP A 590 -18.83 40.14 -1.29
CA ASP A 590 -19.80 40.52 -2.32
C ASP A 590 -19.14 40.55 -3.72
N ASN A 591 -17.88 40.99 -3.81
CA ASN A 591 -17.10 40.92 -5.04
C ASN A 591 -16.87 39.47 -5.47
N CYS A 592 -16.48 38.59 -4.55
CA CYS A 592 -16.28 37.17 -4.85
C CYS A 592 -17.58 36.52 -5.37
N LEU A 593 -18.70 36.76 -4.70
CA LEU A 593 -20.02 36.25 -5.10
C LEU A 593 -20.43 36.78 -6.48
N LYS A 594 -20.17 38.07 -6.75
CA LYS A 594 -20.43 38.68 -8.05
C LYS A 594 -19.60 38.04 -9.16
N LEU A 595 -18.31 37.81 -8.93
CA LEU A 595 -17.41 37.24 -9.93
C LEU A 595 -17.73 35.79 -10.27
N LEU A 596 -18.19 35.01 -9.29
CA LEU A 596 -18.58 33.61 -9.50
C LEU A 596 -19.98 33.44 -10.10
N ASN A 597 -20.81 34.50 -10.06
CA ASN A 597 -22.13 34.56 -10.67
C ASN A 597 -23.02 33.33 -10.39
N GLY A 598 -22.94 32.80 -9.16
CA GLY A 598 -23.72 31.63 -8.71
C GLY A 598 -23.35 30.27 -9.34
N LYS A 599 -22.30 30.19 -10.18
CA LYS A 599 -21.92 28.94 -10.88
C LYS A 599 -21.27 27.90 -9.97
N VAL A 600 -20.71 28.34 -8.84
CA VAL A 600 -20.11 27.48 -7.81
C VAL A 600 -20.32 28.12 -6.44
N PHE A 601 -20.53 27.29 -5.43
CA PHE A 601 -20.75 27.75 -4.06
C PHE A 601 -19.43 27.96 -3.32
N ILE A 602 -19.25 29.14 -2.71
CA ILE A 602 -18.12 29.41 -1.82
C ILE A 602 -18.33 28.60 -0.55
N SER A 603 -17.61 27.47 -0.46
CA SER A 603 -17.72 26.55 0.66
C SER A 603 -17.02 27.12 1.89
N ILE A 604 -15.89 27.82 1.70
CA ILE A 604 -15.15 28.52 2.74
C ILE A 604 -14.75 29.90 2.20
N PHE A 605 -14.98 30.95 2.98
CA PHE A 605 -14.33 32.24 2.76
C PHE A 605 -13.29 32.48 3.86
N GLU A 606 -12.12 32.97 3.47
CA GLU A 606 -11.03 33.23 4.40
C GLU A 606 -10.31 34.56 4.12
N PRO A 607 -10.07 35.39 5.14
CA PRO A 607 -9.15 36.51 5.02
C PRO A 607 -7.74 36.01 4.71
N ALA A 608 -7.10 36.59 3.70
CA ALA A 608 -5.79 36.16 3.24
C ALA A 608 -4.69 36.32 4.31
N ARG A 609 -4.88 37.26 5.24
CA ARG A 609 -4.00 37.58 6.38
C ARG A 609 -4.84 38.18 7.50
N VAL A 610 -4.33 38.11 8.73
CA VAL A 610 -4.90 38.82 9.88
C VAL A 610 -4.61 40.32 9.75
N ASP A 611 -5.65 41.16 9.80
CA ASP A 611 -5.48 42.62 9.84
C ASP A 611 -5.01 43.05 11.24
N PRO A 612 -3.82 43.67 11.37
CA PRO A 612 -3.32 44.10 12.68
C PRO A 612 -4.13 45.26 13.28
N ASN A 613 -4.92 45.98 12.47
CA ASN A 613 -5.68 47.14 12.92
C ASN A 613 -7.14 46.83 13.26
N THR A 614 -7.62 45.63 12.92
CA THR A 614 -9.00 45.22 13.19
C THR A 614 -9.00 43.97 14.08
N PRO A 615 -9.71 43.96 15.22
CA PRO A 615 -9.84 42.76 16.04
C PRO A 615 -10.40 41.59 15.23
N ILE A 616 -9.81 40.41 15.40
CA ILE A 616 -10.23 39.21 14.64
C ILE A 616 -11.70 38.88 14.87
N GLU A 617 -12.24 39.16 16.06
CA GLU A 617 -13.65 38.94 16.39
C GLU A 617 -14.58 39.79 15.51
N THR A 618 -14.18 41.03 15.18
CA THR A 618 -14.93 41.91 14.28
C THR A 618 -14.94 41.33 12.87
N THR A 619 -13.79 40.89 12.36
CA THR A 619 -13.67 40.27 11.05
C THR A 619 -14.50 38.99 10.95
N ILE A 620 -14.36 38.07 11.92
CA ILE A 620 -15.07 36.78 11.93
C ILE A 620 -16.57 36.97 12.13
N GLY A 621 -16.99 37.93 12.95
CA GLY A 621 -18.41 38.26 13.14
C GLY A 621 -19.10 38.64 11.82
N VAL A 622 -18.43 39.42 10.98
CA VAL A 622 -18.96 39.83 9.67
C VAL A 622 -19.06 38.63 8.72
N ILE A 623 -18.04 37.77 8.67
CA ILE A 623 -18.08 36.56 7.82
C ILE A 623 -19.18 35.59 8.30
N ALA A 624 -19.36 35.46 9.62
CA ALA A 624 -20.39 34.63 10.22
C ALA A 624 -21.81 35.07 9.82
N ASP A 625 -22.05 36.37 9.60
CA ASP A 625 -23.34 36.85 9.10
C ASP A 625 -23.62 36.36 7.67
N TYR A 626 -22.59 36.21 6.81
CA TYR A 626 -22.73 35.61 5.48
C TYR A 626 -22.96 34.10 5.54
N VAL A 627 -22.33 33.40 6.50
CA VAL A 627 -22.60 31.98 6.76
C VAL A 627 -24.06 31.79 7.19
N LYS A 628 -24.54 32.56 8.16
CA LYS A 628 -25.94 32.52 8.63
C LYS A 628 -26.93 32.85 7.52
N ALA A 629 -26.58 33.77 6.63
CA ALA A 629 -27.39 34.12 5.46
C ALA A 629 -27.35 33.06 4.34
N GLY A 630 -26.58 31.97 4.49
CA GLY A 630 -26.45 30.91 3.50
C GLY A 630 -25.72 31.33 2.22
N LYS A 631 -25.02 32.48 2.22
CA LYS A 631 -24.28 32.98 1.06
C LYS A 631 -22.94 32.28 0.87
N ILE A 632 -22.36 31.77 1.96
CA ILE A 632 -21.12 30.98 2.00
C ILE A 632 -21.28 29.83 3.01
N GLY A 633 -20.45 28.80 2.93
CA GLY A 633 -20.59 27.59 3.76
C GLY A 633 -19.90 27.64 5.12
N GLY A 634 -18.77 28.35 5.23
CA GLY A 634 -17.94 28.33 6.42
C GLY A 634 -16.83 29.38 6.39
N ILE A 635 -16.05 29.42 7.47
CA ILE A 635 -15.03 30.45 7.72
C ILE A 635 -13.67 29.80 7.84
N GLY A 636 -12.70 30.28 7.06
CA GLY A 636 -11.29 29.97 7.26
C GLY A 636 -10.50 31.21 7.67
N ILE A 637 -9.28 31.00 8.13
CA ILE A 637 -8.29 32.07 8.37
C ILE A 637 -6.92 31.60 7.90
N SER A 638 -6.08 32.53 7.46
CA SER A 638 -4.74 32.19 6.96
C SER A 638 -3.65 32.99 7.67
N GLU A 639 -2.50 32.35 7.88
CA GLU A 639 -1.27 32.97 8.40
C GLU A 639 -1.50 33.70 9.73
N CYS A 640 -1.88 32.92 10.74
CA CYS A 640 -2.34 33.40 12.03
C CYS A 640 -1.70 32.61 13.17
N SER A 641 -1.64 33.22 14.35
CA SER A 641 -1.02 32.63 15.54
C SER A 641 -2.02 31.76 16.29
N GLU A 642 -1.51 30.92 17.19
CA GLU A 642 -2.33 30.09 18.08
C GLU A 642 -3.45 30.90 18.76
N GLN A 643 -3.11 32.08 19.29
CA GLN A 643 -4.07 32.96 19.97
C GLN A 643 -5.15 33.46 19.02
N THR A 644 -4.80 33.79 17.78
CA THR A 644 -5.77 34.21 16.76
C THR A 644 -6.72 33.07 16.41
N VAL A 645 -6.21 31.84 16.24
CA VAL A 645 -7.05 30.64 15.96
C VAL A 645 -8.11 30.48 17.05
N ARG A 646 -7.70 30.48 18.32
CA ARG A 646 -8.62 30.30 19.46
C ARG A 646 -9.68 31.40 19.54
N ARG A 647 -9.26 32.67 19.39
CA ARG A 647 -10.16 33.82 19.43
C ARG A 647 -11.17 33.83 18.29
N ALA A 648 -10.72 33.52 17.06
CA ALA A 648 -11.59 33.40 15.90
C ALA A 648 -12.62 32.28 16.07
N HIS A 649 -12.16 31.08 16.47
CA HIS A 649 -13.02 29.91 16.66
C HIS A 649 -14.09 30.13 17.74
N ALA A 650 -13.76 30.90 18.79
CA ALA A 650 -14.71 31.25 19.85
C ALA A 650 -15.88 32.12 19.36
N VAL A 651 -15.70 32.90 18.28
CA VAL A 651 -16.78 33.69 17.68
C VAL A 651 -17.65 32.83 16.75
N HIS A 652 -17.02 32.01 15.92
CA HIS A 652 -17.67 31.04 15.07
C HIS A 652 -16.71 29.89 14.77
N PRO A 653 -17.16 28.61 14.81
CA PRO A 653 -16.30 27.48 14.48
C PRO A 653 -15.62 27.65 13.12
N LEU A 654 -14.30 27.50 13.11
CA LEU A 654 -13.50 27.57 11.89
C LEU A 654 -13.60 26.26 11.11
N ALA A 655 -13.74 26.38 9.80
CA ALA A 655 -13.73 25.26 8.87
C ALA A 655 -12.30 24.82 8.50
N ALA A 656 -11.34 25.76 8.47
CA ALA A 656 -9.95 25.48 8.15
C ALA A 656 -9.02 26.61 8.64
N VAL A 657 -7.76 26.28 8.91
CA VAL A 657 -6.67 27.25 9.08
C VAL A 657 -5.63 26.99 7.99
N GLU A 658 -5.28 28.00 7.20
CA GLU A 658 -4.33 27.85 6.09
C GLU A 658 -2.95 28.48 6.39
N VAL A 659 -1.88 27.69 6.29
CA VAL A 659 -0.48 28.11 6.56
C VAL A 659 0.50 27.57 5.52
N GLU A 660 1.65 28.24 5.35
CA GLU A 660 2.76 27.66 4.56
C GLU A 660 3.37 26.50 5.36
N LEU A 661 3.16 25.27 4.90
CA LEU A 661 3.72 24.06 5.52
C LEU A 661 4.38 23.18 4.47
N SER A 662 5.67 22.92 4.66
CA SER A 662 6.49 22.08 3.79
C SER A 662 7.77 21.64 4.52
N LEU A 663 8.60 20.84 3.87
CA LEU A 663 9.95 20.52 4.35
C LEU A 663 10.86 21.76 4.49
N PHE A 664 10.45 22.93 3.97
CA PHE A 664 11.18 24.19 4.17
C PHE A 664 10.55 25.10 5.23
N SER A 665 9.37 24.76 5.74
CA SER A 665 8.59 25.61 6.64
C SER A 665 7.79 24.70 7.57
N THR A 666 8.48 24.17 8.58
CA THR A 666 7.94 23.26 9.58
C THR A 666 7.39 23.98 10.81
N ASP A 667 7.60 25.30 10.91
CA ASP A 667 7.22 26.12 12.06
C ASP A 667 5.74 26.00 12.49
N PRO A 668 4.74 25.82 11.60
CA PRO A 668 3.36 25.67 12.05
C PRO A 668 3.10 24.44 12.92
N LEU A 669 3.98 23.43 12.85
CA LEU A 669 3.93 22.22 13.66
C LEU A 669 4.44 22.47 15.10
N GLU A 670 5.24 23.52 15.31
CA GLU A 670 5.95 23.77 16.56
C GLU A 670 5.53 25.07 17.26
N ASN A 671 4.98 26.05 16.53
CA ASN A 671 4.59 27.35 17.06
C ASN A 671 3.21 27.40 17.74
N GLY A 672 2.60 26.23 17.98
CA GLY A 672 1.29 26.09 18.63
C GLY A 672 0.09 26.12 17.69
N VAL A 673 0.22 26.55 16.43
CA VAL A 673 -0.91 26.61 15.48
C VAL A 673 -1.50 25.23 15.21
N ALA A 674 -0.67 24.24 14.87
CA ALA A 674 -1.11 22.87 14.66
C ALA A 674 -1.77 22.28 15.92
N ALA A 675 -1.19 22.53 17.10
CA ALA A 675 -1.73 22.07 18.37
C ALA A 675 -3.12 22.65 18.67
N ALA A 676 -3.32 23.95 18.47
CA ALA A 676 -4.65 24.57 18.62
C ALA A 676 -5.65 24.04 17.60
N CYS A 677 -5.23 23.84 16.35
CA CYS A 677 -6.07 23.23 15.31
C CYS A 677 -6.50 21.81 15.72
N LYS A 678 -5.60 21.01 16.30
CA LYS A 678 -5.90 19.67 16.80
C LYS A 678 -6.91 19.71 17.94
N GLU A 679 -6.69 20.57 18.93
CA GLU A 679 -7.57 20.71 20.10
C GLU A 679 -8.99 21.13 19.70
N LEU A 680 -9.11 22.06 18.74
CA LEU A 680 -10.38 22.61 18.28
C LEU A 680 -11.02 21.79 17.15
N ASN A 681 -10.40 20.66 16.75
CA ASN A 681 -10.83 19.83 15.62
C ASN A 681 -10.98 20.62 14.31
N VAL A 682 -10.02 21.50 14.02
CA VAL A 682 -9.95 22.31 12.79
C VAL A 682 -8.85 21.76 11.89
N PRO A 683 -9.13 21.42 10.61
CA PRO A 683 -8.09 21.02 9.67
C PRO A 683 -7.12 22.15 9.34
N LEU A 684 -5.85 21.79 9.16
CA LEU A 684 -4.79 22.67 8.68
C LEU A 684 -4.63 22.49 7.16
N VAL A 685 -4.75 23.57 6.40
CA VAL A 685 -4.52 23.55 4.95
C VAL A 685 -3.10 24.04 4.67
N ALA A 686 -2.30 23.20 4.02
CA ALA A 686 -0.88 23.43 3.77
C ALA A 686 -0.68 23.99 2.36
N TYR A 687 -0.49 25.31 2.24
CA TYR A 687 -0.14 25.94 0.97
C TYR A 687 1.36 25.91 0.70
N SER A 688 1.72 25.95 -0.58
CA SER A 688 3.10 25.78 -1.05
C SER A 688 3.82 24.54 -0.46
N PRO A 689 3.21 23.34 -0.48
CA PRO A 689 3.85 22.12 0.05
C PRO A 689 5.15 21.77 -0.70
N LEU A 690 5.32 22.29 -1.93
CA LEU A 690 6.54 22.15 -2.74
C LEU A 690 7.53 23.31 -2.60
N SER A 691 7.33 24.18 -1.61
CA SER A 691 8.25 25.28 -1.25
C SER A 691 8.59 26.18 -2.44
N ARG A 692 7.57 26.53 -3.24
CA ARG A 692 7.70 27.41 -4.41
C ARG A 692 8.73 26.92 -5.43
N GLY A 693 8.87 25.60 -5.57
CA GLY A 693 9.72 24.95 -6.56
C GLY A 693 11.03 24.37 -6.02
N TRP A 694 11.39 24.61 -4.74
CA TRP A 694 12.56 23.95 -4.14
C TRP A 694 12.42 22.43 -4.17
N LEU A 695 11.22 21.91 -3.92
CA LEU A 695 10.96 20.47 -3.78
C LEU A 695 10.48 19.82 -5.07
N THR A 696 10.89 20.34 -6.24
CA THR A 696 10.62 19.74 -7.56
C THR A 696 11.86 19.16 -8.24
N GLY A 697 13.05 19.37 -7.65
CA GLY A 697 14.34 18.93 -8.19
C GLY A 697 14.87 19.78 -9.36
N GLN A 698 14.10 20.79 -9.80
CA GLN A 698 14.44 21.63 -10.96
C GLN A 698 15.32 22.84 -10.65
N LEU A 699 15.32 23.33 -9.40
CA LEU A 699 16.12 24.48 -9.00
C LEU A 699 17.49 24.01 -8.48
N ARG A 700 18.54 24.26 -9.25
CA ARG A 700 19.95 23.97 -8.90
C ARG A 700 20.78 25.24 -8.75
N SER A 701 20.32 26.35 -9.31
CA SER A 701 20.93 27.66 -9.22
C SER A 701 19.87 28.77 -9.29
N LEU A 702 20.26 30.00 -8.98
CA LEU A 702 19.42 31.17 -9.18
C LEU A 702 19.07 31.42 -10.65
N ASP A 703 19.87 30.93 -11.59
CA ASP A 703 19.65 31.12 -13.03
C ASP A 703 18.51 30.26 -13.58
N ASP A 704 18.09 29.23 -12.83
CA ASP A 704 16.91 28.42 -13.15
C ASP A 704 15.59 29.20 -12.92
N LEU A 705 15.66 30.36 -12.27
CA LEU A 705 14.54 31.27 -12.11
C LEU A 705 14.49 32.29 -13.27
N PRO A 706 13.32 32.60 -13.85
CA PRO A 706 13.19 33.73 -14.76
C PRO A 706 13.70 35.04 -14.14
N ALA A 707 14.25 35.94 -14.96
CA ALA A 707 14.84 37.20 -14.47
C ALA A 707 13.85 38.08 -13.69
N ASN A 708 12.56 38.02 -14.02
CA ASN A 708 11.47 38.75 -13.38
C ASN A 708 10.68 37.93 -12.34
N ASP A 709 11.20 36.78 -11.91
CA ASP A 709 10.54 35.92 -10.93
C ASP A 709 10.59 36.53 -9.53
N SER A 710 9.44 36.60 -8.86
CA SER A 710 9.33 37.20 -7.52
C SER A 710 10.14 36.47 -6.45
N ARG A 711 10.41 35.16 -6.64
CA ARG A 711 11.23 34.36 -5.73
C ARG A 711 12.64 34.89 -5.59
N ARG A 712 13.18 35.59 -6.59
CA ARG A 712 14.50 36.25 -6.52
C ARG A 712 14.60 37.29 -5.41
N ASN A 713 13.47 37.77 -4.87
CA ASN A 713 13.44 38.73 -3.75
C ASN A 713 13.22 38.08 -2.38
N TYR A 714 13.10 36.75 -2.30
CA TYR A 714 12.85 36.06 -1.03
C TYR A 714 14.16 35.70 -0.34
N PRO A 715 14.27 35.90 1.00
CA PRO A 715 15.50 35.64 1.74
C PRO A 715 16.08 34.24 1.50
N ARG A 716 15.24 33.19 1.52
CA ARG A 716 15.68 31.80 1.26
C ARG A 716 16.16 31.49 -0.16
N PHE A 717 16.06 32.44 -1.09
CA PHE A 717 16.58 32.31 -2.47
C PHE A 717 17.81 33.18 -2.71
N GLN A 718 18.32 33.92 -1.71
CA GLN A 718 19.45 34.83 -1.93
C GLN A 718 20.77 34.07 -2.17
N PRO A 719 21.72 34.65 -2.95
CA PRO A 719 22.95 33.96 -3.35
C PRO A 719 23.80 33.39 -2.20
N ASP A 720 23.83 34.09 -1.08
CA ASP A 720 24.57 33.72 0.13
C ASP A 720 23.98 32.51 0.87
N VAL A 721 22.69 32.22 0.69
CA VAL A 721 22.00 31.08 1.35
C VAL A 721 21.52 29.99 0.40
N PHE A 722 21.42 30.25 -0.91
CA PHE A 722 20.85 29.32 -1.89
C PHE A 722 21.56 27.94 -1.86
N HIS A 723 22.89 27.95 -1.85
CA HIS A 723 23.71 26.73 -1.84
C HIS A 723 23.58 25.92 -0.55
N LEU A 724 23.18 26.55 0.58
CA LEU A 724 22.93 25.85 1.84
C LEU A 724 21.61 25.09 1.77
N ASN A 725 20.56 25.75 1.25
CA ASN A 725 19.24 25.16 1.05
C ASN A 725 19.23 24.05 0.00
N LEU A 726 20.09 24.12 -1.02
CA LEU A 726 20.23 23.06 -2.02
C LEU A 726 20.69 21.73 -1.41
N LYS A 727 21.50 21.74 -0.34
CA LYS A 727 21.94 20.52 0.35
C LYS A 727 20.78 19.72 0.92
N LEU A 728 19.76 20.42 1.47
CA LEU A 728 18.55 19.79 1.97
C LEU A 728 17.81 19.07 0.83
N VAL A 729 17.67 19.73 -0.32
CA VAL A 729 17.05 19.14 -1.52
C VAL A 729 17.80 17.88 -1.96
N GLU A 730 19.13 17.93 -2.04
CA GLU A 730 19.96 16.79 -2.48
C GLU A 730 19.85 15.56 -1.57
N GLN A 731 19.68 15.74 -0.26
CA GLN A 731 19.45 14.65 0.69
C GLN A 731 18.05 14.06 0.53
N LEU A 732 17.02 14.91 0.42
CA LEU A 732 15.65 14.45 0.22
C LEU A 732 15.47 13.70 -1.12
N GLU A 733 16.23 14.08 -2.16
CA GLU A 733 16.26 13.35 -3.42
C GLU A 733 16.80 11.93 -3.29
N GLN A 734 17.65 11.64 -2.30
CA GLN A 734 18.11 10.26 -2.09
C GLN A 734 16.97 9.38 -1.58
N ILE A 735 16.11 9.92 -0.70
CA ILE A 735 14.93 9.20 -0.20
C ILE A 735 13.95 8.94 -1.36
N ALA A 736 13.66 9.96 -2.16
CA ALA A 736 12.81 9.84 -3.34
C ALA A 736 13.33 8.74 -4.31
N LYS A 737 14.65 8.71 -4.56
CA LYS A 737 15.29 7.69 -5.42
C LYS A 737 15.20 6.28 -4.84
N LYS A 738 15.45 6.09 -3.54
CA LYS A 738 15.35 4.77 -2.88
C LYS A 738 13.95 4.17 -3.06
N LYS A 739 12.92 5.01 -3.05
CA LYS A 739 11.52 4.62 -3.17
C LYS A 739 10.99 4.61 -4.60
N ASN A 740 11.81 4.97 -5.59
CA ASN A 740 11.41 5.12 -6.99
C ASN A 740 10.22 6.10 -7.19
N VAL A 741 10.23 7.23 -6.48
CA VAL A 741 9.23 8.31 -6.59
C VAL A 741 9.91 9.66 -6.85
N THR A 742 9.13 10.69 -7.21
CA THR A 742 9.68 12.04 -7.40
C THR A 742 9.87 12.78 -6.07
N LEU A 743 10.72 13.81 -6.08
CA LEU A 743 10.89 14.67 -4.91
C LEU A 743 9.58 15.39 -4.53
N ALA A 744 8.77 15.77 -5.53
CA ALA A 744 7.48 16.41 -5.30
C ALA A 744 6.52 15.47 -4.57
N GLN A 745 6.44 14.21 -5.01
CA GLN A 745 5.68 13.16 -4.34
C GLN A 745 6.15 12.93 -2.90
N THR A 746 7.46 12.86 -2.69
CA THR A 746 8.06 12.70 -1.34
C THR A 746 7.68 13.86 -0.42
N ALA A 747 7.74 15.10 -0.92
CA ALA A 747 7.40 16.29 -0.15
C ALA A 747 5.90 16.35 0.21
N ILE A 748 5.01 16.04 -0.73
CA ILE A 748 3.56 16.00 -0.49
C ILE A 748 3.21 14.85 0.46
N ALA A 749 3.82 13.68 0.29
CA ALA A 749 3.68 12.53 1.18
C ALA A 749 4.12 12.88 2.61
N TRP A 750 5.19 13.64 2.78
CA TRP A 750 5.62 14.13 4.10
C TRP A 750 4.61 15.07 4.76
N VAL A 751 3.98 15.98 4.00
CA VAL A 751 2.92 16.84 4.53
C VAL A 751 1.71 16.00 4.95
N ARG A 752 1.31 15.01 4.13
CA ARG A 752 0.25 14.06 4.50
C ARG A 752 0.62 13.22 5.72
N ALA A 753 1.88 12.82 5.87
CA ALA A 753 2.39 12.03 6.98
C ALA A 753 2.13 12.66 8.34
N GLN A 754 1.94 13.99 8.40
CA GLN A 754 1.62 14.70 9.62
C GLN A 754 0.30 14.25 10.26
N ASN A 755 -0.69 13.77 9.48
CA ASN A 755 -2.03 13.40 9.99
C ASN A 755 -1.98 12.21 10.97
N GLY A 756 -0.97 11.36 10.85
CA GLY A 756 -0.77 10.16 11.66
C GLY A 756 0.11 10.40 12.87
N LEU A 757 0.78 11.56 12.96
CA LEU A 757 1.66 11.87 14.07
C LEU A 757 0.85 12.34 15.30
N PRO A 758 1.16 11.82 16.50
CA PRO A 758 0.52 12.28 17.73
C PRO A 758 0.65 13.79 17.91
N GLY A 759 -0.46 14.47 18.22
CA GLY A 759 -0.48 15.92 18.46
C GLY A 759 -0.79 16.78 17.23
N ASN A 760 -0.77 16.21 16.02
CA ASN A 760 -1.05 16.96 14.81
C ASN A 760 -2.55 16.93 14.41
N PRO A 761 -3.07 18.01 13.80
CA PRO A 761 -4.39 18.06 13.20
C PRO A 761 -4.41 17.28 11.88
N VAL A 762 -5.59 17.17 11.28
CA VAL A 762 -5.67 16.79 9.86
C VAL A 762 -5.03 17.91 9.04
N VAL A 763 -4.10 17.57 8.17
CA VAL A 763 -3.34 18.43 7.28
C VAL A 763 -3.68 18.08 5.83
N ILE A 764 -4.04 19.10 5.05
CA ILE A 764 -4.44 18.97 3.64
C ILE A 764 -3.48 19.79 2.77
N PRO A 765 -2.54 19.15 2.03
CA PRO A 765 -1.71 19.86 1.07
C PRO A 765 -2.53 20.33 -0.13
N ILE A 766 -2.27 21.55 -0.58
CA ILE A 766 -2.88 22.14 -1.80
C ILE A 766 -1.78 22.52 -2.82
N PRO A 767 -1.05 21.55 -3.41
CA PRO A 767 -0.06 21.85 -4.43
C PRO A 767 -0.72 22.57 -5.62
N GLY A 768 -0.06 23.60 -6.14
CA GLY A 768 -0.47 24.29 -7.35
C GLY A 768 0.49 23.97 -8.49
N CYS A 769 -0.05 23.72 -9.68
CA CYS A 769 0.74 23.45 -10.89
C CYS A 769 -0.02 23.92 -12.15
N THR A 770 0.66 23.89 -13.30
CA THR A 770 0.14 24.46 -14.55
C THR A 770 0.09 23.48 -15.72
N THR A 771 0.35 22.19 -15.49
CA THR A 771 0.28 21.15 -16.52
C THR A 771 -0.39 19.89 -15.96
N VAL A 772 -0.96 19.07 -16.84
CA VAL A 772 -1.66 17.83 -16.48
C VAL A 772 -0.69 16.82 -15.86
N GLU A 773 0.51 16.71 -16.41
CA GLU A 773 1.53 15.77 -15.95
C GLU A 773 1.95 16.07 -14.50
N ARG A 774 2.03 17.36 -14.13
CA ARG A 774 2.31 17.77 -12.76
C ARG A 774 1.14 17.53 -11.80
N VAL A 775 -0.10 17.57 -12.29
CA VAL A 775 -1.26 17.15 -11.48
C VAL A 775 -1.16 15.66 -11.18
N GLU A 776 -0.92 14.84 -12.19
CA GLU A 776 -0.77 13.38 -12.06
C GLU A 776 0.38 13.02 -11.13
N GLU A 777 1.53 13.69 -11.26
CA GLU A 777 2.65 13.53 -10.34
C GLU A 777 2.27 13.87 -8.90
N ASN A 778 1.68 15.06 -8.68
CA ASN A 778 1.38 15.57 -7.34
C ASN A 778 0.26 14.80 -6.63
N LEU A 779 -0.65 14.17 -7.37
CA LEU A 779 -1.78 13.42 -6.84
C LEU A 779 -1.55 11.91 -6.77
N ALA A 780 -0.36 11.44 -7.13
CA ALA A 780 0.00 10.04 -6.96
C ALA A 780 -0.08 9.63 -5.47
N ASP A 781 -0.59 8.43 -5.21
CA ASP A 781 -0.74 7.92 -3.84
C ASP A 781 0.61 7.38 -3.34
N VAL A 782 1.44 8.29 -2.84
CA VAL A 782 2.74 7.99 -2.24
C VAL A 782 2.66 8.16 -0.74
N GLU A 783 3.12 7.15 0.00
CA GLU A 783 3.17 7.14 1.46
C GLU A 783 4.60 6.96 1.96
N LEU A 784 4.94 7.61 3.08
CA LEU A 784 6.23 7.42 3.73
C LEU A 784 6.11 6.40 4.86
N SER A 785 7.06 5.46 4.93
CA SER A 785 7.22 4.57 6.07
C SER A 785 7.66 5.34 7.31
N GLU A 786 7.49 4.74 8.49
CA GLU A 786 7.95 5.34 9.74
C GLU A 786 9.47 5.59 9.75
N SER A 787 10.24 4.70 9.11
CA SER A 787 11.69 4.85 8.97
C SER A 787 12.05 6.05 8.10
N GLU A 788 11.35 6.25 6.99
CA GLU A 788 11.55 7.39 6.07
C GLU A 788 11.17 8.72 6.75
N VAL A 789 10.05 8.76 7.49
CA VAL A 789 9.66 9.96 8.26
C VAL A 789 10.73 10.32 9.30
N LYS A 790 11.31 9.33 9.99
CA LYS A 790 12.42 9.55 10.94
C LYS A 790 13.70 10.00 10.23
N GLU A 791 14.03 9.42 9.08
CA GLU A 791 15.18 9.84 8.26
C GLU A 791 15.04 11.30 7.84
N ILE A 792 13.87 11.71 7.34
CA ILE A 792 13.58 13.10 6.98
C ILE A 792 13.70 14.03 8.20
N ALA A 793 13.15 13.64 9.35
CA ALA A 793 13.27 14.44 10.57
C ALA A 793 14.73 14.65 11.01
N ALA A 794 15.58 13.62 10.84
CA ALA A 794 17.01 13.74 11.10
C ALA A 794 17.69 14.70 10.10
N ILE A 795 17.37 14.61 8.81
CA ILE A 795 17.89 15.51 7.77
C ILE A 795 17.51 16.97 8.05
N LEU A 796 16.25 17.24 8.39
CA LEU A 796 15.78 18.61 8.70
C LEU A 796 16.51 19.22 9.89
N LYS A 797 16.88 18.39 10.88
CA LYS A 797 17.64 18.82 12.05
C LYS A 797 19.11 19.10 11.72
N GLU A 798 19.72 18.29 10.86
CA GLU A 798 21.12 18.43 10.45
C GLU A 798 21.32 19.58 9.45
N ILE A 799 20.35 19.81 8.57
CA ILE A 799 20.40 20.79 7.48
C ILE A 799 19.21 21.75 7.62
N PRO A 800 19.30 22.74 8.55
CA PRO A 800 18.24 23.72 8.71
C PRO A 800 18.11 24.61 7.48
N VAL A 801 16.89 25.10 7.23
CA VAL A 801 16.62 26.05 6.15
C VAL A 801 17.20 27.41 6.51
N HIS A 802 17.89 28.02 5.56
CA HIS A 802 18.48 29.34 5.69
C HIS A 802 17.69 30.42 4.96
N GLY A 803 17.47 31.54 5.64
CA GLY A 803 16.69 32.69 5.16
C GLY A 803 15.18 32.54 5.42
N ASP A 804 14.54 33.64 5.81
CA ASP A 804 13.11 33.67 6.10
C ASP A 804 12.21 33.40 4.88
N ARG A 805 10.95 33.02 5.15
CA ARG A 805 9.92 32.81 4.11
C ARG A 805 9.64 34.06 3.27
N TYR A 806 9.60 35.22 3.94
CA TYR A 806 9.27 36.52 3.37
C TYR A 806 10.19 37.61 3.90
N GLY A 807 10.63 38.52 3.03
CA GLY A 807 11.36 39.73 3.39
C GLY A 807 10.51 41.00 3.20
N GLY A 808 11.03 42.14 3.65
CA GLY A 808 10.45 43.46 3.39
C GLY A 808 9.05 43.67 3.98
N ALA A 809 8.18 44.39 3.26
CA ALA A 809 6.86 44.80 3.74
C ALA A 809 5.86 43.64 3.94
N LEU A 810 6.15 42.43 3.45
CA LEU A 810 5.30 41.25 3.69
C LEU A 810 5.60 40.59 5.04
N ALA A 811 6.81 40.74 5.58
CA ALA A 811 7.18 40.16 6.87
C ALA A 811 6.32 40.70 8.03
N ARG A 812 5.92 41.98 7.99
CA ARG A 812 5.06 42.61 9.02
C ARG A 812 3.63 42.06 9.09
N PHE A 813 3.21 41.30 8.08
CA PHE A 813 1.88 40.70 8.02
C PHE A 813 1.90 39.20 8.33
N MET A 814 3.06 38.66 8.70
CA MET A 814 3.18 37.32 9.26
C MET A 814 2.85 37.44 10.75
N ASN A 815 1.76 36.80 11.17
CA ASN A 815 1.33 36.73 12.55
C ASN A 815 1.43 35.25 12.97
N LEU A 816 2.64 34.73 13.06
CA LEU A 816 2.92 33.31 13.32
C LEU A 816 3.74 33.11 14.59
#